data_AF-A0A4Y7ZY52-F1
#
_entry.id   AF-A0A4Y7ZY52-F1
#
_cell.length_a   1.000
_cell.length_b   1.000
_cell.length_c   1.000
_cell.angle_alpha   90.00
_cell.angle_beta   90.00
_cell.angle_gamma   90.00
#
_symmetry.space_group_name_H-M   'P 1'
#
loop_
_entity.id
_entity.type
_entity.pdbx_description
1 polymer ?
#
loop_
_entity_poly.entity_id
_entity_poly.type
_entity_poly.pdbx_seq_one_letter_code
_entity_poly.pdbx_strand_id
1 'polypeptide(L)'
;MEVNIFIFTYAQGGSMFSQRTLLFIILSSILTLYGCGGGSSSESNTPPSSDSAPDNTVPEDEDNNETEKPPSGDGLSSLEQALKTGNINLLKTSDNVAAAAIDFIDKASVNDAATRLQLLADITDLDWNPTHDAGFLRGELGKNIEVLNVNADQNGDDIDDSRALVVAGTHEQSKFIMFGGHPFRNLRSDPSLLNEDMLQFLHNTMTWLTEGKEKDLRVTLAQSDNSYWFRDEPATREWLEDNYNEGLIINNANTCNGAALKTCLQGGSDLLIISQFQDAYEIDDIMAGVNYATANGIPVLYLHHDGGITDLGSQLFNNFDVAYAGDNRWPQSTIKNTSVADADRLPGHISAIKNLLNHINNENFSVPLASCAEDRCANDESYANEFSLAANSIKSMFDTYDQNGIRIFDSNSKILEKHLVLLADQIRQDISYPMSVDSTPTNEFLKAYFADHLIYISRDINPVPEDLGNYSRSDFSRITPTSKTITLTSKQSFRSSGVYALPGQTVRVTRLDNNEVDTSIRVNSVRSGATHEWDSNGYTRPKYLASQNLAIKFGESIVFTSPYGGPIHITFNTNDIETQFTFENIGEHAFWSGSQDDTKFTKALADDHYDWAEIATNSFEVHSKADRIVSTLETSYWNTAAELAEAIKLYATNYTHVLAGFQGPDITPEPEVHGWAETEGLAVATVDIVKHVNADQATCGGACSGNPYDTYGSFHPVEHGNLHEIGHGLQTNRFLFSFGSATQGGHGATNFYSFYARQQFFEATGIHSTPGATTICEVQTGPAFRGEFAAFVEAAKTEDPGATIAAIIERTTLGTTIESDPTALTQWGSYDYNYFVWDELQLHARRLDILNWGQHLIARVHIIEREFNSALASDEAWINKRDNLGFSTYSLDEAKAISTNDFILIAASRAVNLDYRQPLNLMGVLVSDKANAQVAISNHTSIGREFITRNDACSAKVKDSRNLAELAARGVEFEMKSTEITADAQWPWPETEVSLNKAIYAIDEAITISYAHAPGNSRDWIAIYNADIEPTGSEGRIEWHYINGNIAGSQVFSGLDAGKYVAYLFENNKYTVLAEAPFLVE
;
A
#
# COMPACT_ATOMS: atom_id res chain seq x y z
N MET A 1 -21.55 4.62 -11.73
CA MET A 1 -20.41 4.01 -12.46
C MET A 1 -19.59 3.32 -11.38
N GLU A 2 -19.75 2.00 -11.24
CA GLU A 2 -19.36 1.32 -10.00
C GLU A 2 -17.90 0.87 -10.06
N VAL A 3 -17.10 1.35 -9.08
CA VAL A 3 -15.71 0.93 -8.91
C VAL A 3 -15.69 -0.29 -7.99
N ASN A 4 -15.63 -1.48 -8.59
CA ASN A 4 -15.52 -2.73 -7.83
C ASN A 4 -14.12 -2.87 -7.21
N ILE A 5 -13.99 -2.51 -5.93
CA ILE A 5 -12.79 -2.74 -5.13
C ILE A 5 -12.74 -4.24 -4.77
N PHE A 6 -11.86 -4.99 -5.45
CA PHE A 6 -11.66 -6.41 -5.16
C PHE A 6 -10.82 -6.61 -3.89
N ILE A 7 -11.50 -6.93 -2.78
CA ILE A 7 -10.87 -7.39 -1.55
C ILE A 7 -10.43 -8.85 -1.74
N PHE A 8 -9.12 -9.10 -1.73
CA PHE A 8 -8.57 -10.46 -1.77
C PHE A 8 -8.61 -11.11 -0.38
N THR A 9 -9.56 -12.02 -0.17
CA THR A 9 -9.54 -12.94 0.98
C THR A 9 -8.49 -14.03 0.77
N TYR A 10 -7.40 -13.96 1.51
CA TYR A 10 -6.36 -15.00 1.52
C TYR A 10 -6.87 -16.30 2.15
N ALA A 11 -7.03 -17.35 1.36
CA ALA A 11 -7.21 -18.70 1.87
C ALA A 11 -5.85 -19.25 2.37
N GLN A 12 -5.65 -19.28 3.68
CA GLN A 12 -4.41 -19.82 4.28
C GLN A 12 -4.29 -21.33 4.05
N GLY A 13 -3.34 -21.74 3.21
CA GLY A 13 -2.93 -23.13 3.07
C GLY A 13 -2.05 -23.56 4.23
N GLY A 14 -2.66 -24.09 5.30
CA GLY A 14 -1.94 -24.51 6.52
C GLY A 14 -0.93 -25.62 6.27
N SER A 15 0.36 -25.33 6.52
CA SER A 15 1.45 -26.30 6.31
C SER A 15 1.50 -27.37 7.40
N MET A 16 1.04 -28.58 7.10
CA MET A 16 1.29 -29.75 7.96
C MET A 16 2.77 -30.14 7.91
N PHE A 17 3.53 -29.89 8.98
CA PHE A 17 4.83 -30.52 9.20
C PHE A 17 4.83 -31.49 10.38
N SER A 18 5.64 -32.55 10.25
CA SER A 18 5.45 -33.82 10.95
C SER A 18 5.92 -33.82 12.40
N GLN A 19 5.05 -34.24 13.33
CA GLN A 19 5.45 -34.60 14.69
C GLN A 19 6.32 -35.86 14.72
N ARG A 20 7.61 -35.75 15.04
CA ARG A 20 8.42 -36.87 15.58
C ARG A 20 9.41 -36.46 16.68
N THR A 21 8.89 -36.45 17.90
CA THR A 21 9.66 -36.34 19.15
C THR A 21 10.61 -37.51 19.38
N LEU A 22 11.83 -37.27 19.89
CA LEU A 22 12.38 -38.07 21.00
C LEU A 22 13.49 -37.35 21.79
N LEU A 23 13.55 -37.61 23.10
CA LEU A 23 14.51 -37.04 24.06
C LEU A 23 15.86 -37.77 24.04
N PHE A 24 16.92 -37.10 24.51
CA PHE A 24 17.82 -37.67 25.54
C PHE A 24 18.28 -36.60 26.55
N ILE A 25 18.88 -37.02 27.65
CA ILE A 25 18.97 -36.28 28.93
C ILE A 25 20.37 -36.47 29.55
N ILE A 26 20.94 -35.46 30.24
CA ILE A 26 21.51 -35.54 31.63
C ILE A 26 22.38 -34.33 32.04
N LEU A 27 22.21 -33.98 33.33
CA LEU A 27 22.90 -33.05 34.23
C LEU A 27 24.42 -32.86 34.03
N SER A 28 24.94 -31.68 34.45
CA SER A 28 25.75 -31.56 35.70
C SER A 28 26.05 -30.10 36.11
N SER A 29 26.23 -29.88 37.41
CA SER A 29 26.56 -28.58 38.04
C SER A 29 27.92 -28.65 38.77
N ILE A 30 28.56 -27.49 39.07
CA ILE A 30 29.22 -27.14 40.37
C ILE A 30 30.04 -25.83 40.29
N LEU A 31 30.22 -25.20 41.46
CA LEU A 31 30.91 -23.93 41.75
C LEU A 31 32.45 -23.96 41.53
N THR A 32 33.09 -22.78 41.50
CA THR A 32 34.10 -22.27 42.48
C THR A 32 35.01 -21.18 41.84
N LEU A 33 35.72 -20.26 42.54
CA LEU A 33 35.61 -19.56 43.85
C LEU A 33 36.57 -18.33 43.83
N TYR A 34 36.21 -17.26 44.55
CA TYR A 34 37.08 -16.25 45.20
C TYR A 34 38.03 -15.30 44.41
N GLY A 35 38.02 -14.04 44.84
CA GLY A 35 39.07 -13.04 44.63
C GLY A 35 38.85 -11.83 45.56
N CYS A 36 39.53 -11.79 46.72
CA CYS A 36 39.32 -10.77 47.75
C CYS A 36 40.47 -9.76 47.86
N GLY A 37 40.12 -8.48 48.08
CA GLY A 37 41.02 -7.42 48.54
C GLY A 37 40.46 -6.03 48.21
N GLY A 38 40.44 -5.02 49.10
CA GLY A 38 40.81 -5.00 50.52
C GLY A 38 41.73 -3.82 50.86
N GLY A 39 41.20 -2.79 51.52
CA GLY A 39 41.96 -1.62 51.98
C GLY A 39 41.07 -0.59 52.68
N SER A 40 41.56 0.10 53.71
CA SER A 40 40.73 0.90 54.63
C SER A 40 41.40 2.17 55.15
N SER A 41 40.58 3.20 55.35
CA SER A 41 40.63 4.21 56.44
C SER A 41 41.94 4.95 56.79
N SER A 42 41.90 6.28 56.82
CA SER A 42 42.35 7.10 57.97
C SER A 42 42.01 8.60 57.80
N GLU A 43 41.99 9.35 58.90
CA GLU A 43 41.59 10.76 58.98
C GLU A 43 42.78 11.71 59.28
N SER A 44 42.52 13.02 59.17
CA SER A 44 42.83 14.08 60.17
C SER A 44 43.90 15.17 59.91
N ASN A 45 43.55 16.37 60.43
CA ASN A 45 44.38 17.51 60.89
C ASN A 45 44.66 18.74 59.97
N THR A 46 44.70 19.90 60.64
CA THR A 46 44.71 21.32 60.19
C THR A 46 45.54 22.18 61.19
N PRO A 47 45.62 23.54 61.14
CA PRO A 47 45.39 24.52 60.07
C PRO A 47 46.74 25.15 59.55
N PRO A 48 47.32 26.35 59.93
CA PRO A 48 46.92 27.48 60.80
C PRO A 48 47.10 28.95 60.26
N SER A 49 46.04 29.77 60.42
CA SER A 49 46.04 31.20 60.88
C SER A 49 46.58 32.40 60.06
N SER A 50 46.02 33.58 60.42
CA SER A 50 46.41 34.99 60.12
C SER A 50 46.15 35.55 58.71
N ASP A 51 45.66 36.77 58.48
CA ASP A 51 45.01 37.83 59.33
C ASP A 51 44.43 38.94 58.40
N SER A 52 43.64 39.96 58.77
CA SER A 52 43.04 40.44 60.03
C SER A 52 41.79 41.33 59.76
N ALA A 53 40.90 41.53 60.74
CA ALA A 53 39.83 42.55 60.74
C ALA A 53 40.30 43.87 61.44
N PRO A 54 39.50 44.95 61.68
CA PRO A 54 38.06 45.06 62.05
C PRO A 54 37.26 46.01 61.09
N ASP A 55 36.11 46.66 61.36
CA ASP A 55 35.35 46.94 62.59
C ASP A 55 33.84 47.30 62.38
N ASN A 56 33.11 47.45 63.49
CA ASN A 56 31.90 48.26 63.82
C ASN A 56 31.18 49.16 62.75
N THR A 57 29.85 49.42 62.78
CA THR A 57 28.80 49.21 63.83
C THR A 57 27.35 49.34 63.31
N VAL A 58 26.43 48.55 63.89
CA VAL A 58 25.00 48.86 64.25
C VAL A 58 23.92 48.93 63.13
N PRO A 59 22.65 48.52 63.39
CA PRO A 59 21.64 48.24 62.35
C PRO A 59 20.36 49.11 62.41
N GLU A 60 19.47 48.95 61.41
CA GLU A 60 18.00 48.99 61.54
C GLU A 60 17.33 48.33 60.30
N ASP A 61 16.02 48.03 60.37
CA ASP A 61 15.26 47.26 59.37
C ASP A 61 14.56 48.15 58.30
N GLU A 62 13.85 47.49 57.36
CA GLU A 62 12.82 47.98 56.42
C GLU A 62 13.22 48.52 55.02
N ASP A 63 12.81 47.73 54.02
CA ASP A 63 12.08 48.11 52.80
C ASP A 63 12.80 48.51 51.47
N ASN A 64 12.33 47.86 50.39
CA ASN A 64 12.32 48.21 48.95
C ASN A 64 13.51 48.96 48.29
N ASN A 65 14.11 48.35 47.24
CA ASN A 65 13.60 48.52 45.85
C ASN A 65 14.20 47.52 44.82
N GLU A 66 13.64 47.49 43.61
CA GLU A 66 13.94 46.59 42.47
C GLU A 66 15.23 46.93 41.68
N THR A 67 15.86 45.92 41.06
CA THR A 67 16.41 45.85 39.67
C THR A 67 17.31 44.61 39.52
N GLU A 68 17.42 43.88 38.39
CA GLU A 68 16.76 43.95 37.07
C GLU A 68 16.09 42.59 36.75
N LYS A 69 15.04 42.60 35.91
CA LYS A 69 14.28 41.41 35.49
C LYS A 69 14.32 41.28 33.96
N PRO A 70 14.62 40.10 33.37
CA PRO A 70 14.48 39.89 31.93
C PRO A 70 12.99 40.00 31.52
N PRO A 71 12.69 40.36 30.26
CA PRO A 71 11.32 40.63 29.82
C PRO A 71 10.43 39.40 29.99
N SER A 72 9.28 39.58 30.62
CA SER A 72 8.30 38.51 30.86
C SER A 72 7.46 38.25 29.62
N GLY A 73 7.73 37.16 28.91
CA GLY A 73 6.82 36.60 27.90
C GLY A 73 5.71 35.78 28.58
N ASP A 74 4.45 36.10 28.26
CA ASP A 74 3.15 35.43 28.46
C ASP A 74 2.78 34.72 29.78
N GLY A 75 3.71 34.33 30.66
CA GLY A 75 3.44 33.64 31.92
C GLY A 75 3.14 32.14 31.81
N LEU A 76 3.02 31.62 30.58
CA LEU A 76 2.72 30.21 30.28
C LEU A 76 3.86 29.25 30.65
N SER A 77 3.52 28.04 31.08
CA SER A 77 4.46 26.93 31.25
C SER A 77 5.04 26.44 29.91
N SER A 78 6.08 25.60 29.97
CA SER A 78 6.72 25.00 28.79
C SER A 78 5.76 24.11 27.99
N LEU A 79 4.93 23.30 28.67
CA LEU A 79 3.89 22.50 28.03
C LEU A 79 2.81 23.37 27.37
N GLU A 80 2.32 24.43 28.02
CA GLU A 80 1.36 25.35 27.40
C GLU A 80 1.94 26.07 26.17
N GLN A 81 3.22 26.42 26.19
CA GLN A 81 3.92 26.98 25.03
C GLN A 81 4.05 25.96 23.89
N ALA A 82 4.35 24.70 24.19
CA ALA A 82 4.38 23.61 23.20
C ALA A 82 2.98 23.34 22.61
N LEU A 83 1.94 23.25 23.44
CA LEU A 83 0.54 23.05 23.00
C LEU A 83 0.02 24.20 22.12
N LYS A 84 0.49 25.43 22.36
CA LYS A 84 0.17 26.63 21.56
C LYS A 84 0.93 26.70 20.21
N THR A 85 1.97 25.90 20.00
CA THR A 85 2.88 26.05 18.84
C THR A 85 3.18 24.77 18.06
N GLY A 86 2.86 23.59 18.61
CA GLY A 86 3.27 22.30 18.03
C GLY A 86 4.77 22.03 18.12
N ASN A 87 5.51 22.70 19.02
CA ASN A 87 6.96 22.63 19.10
C ASN A 87 7.46 21.93 20.38
N ILE A 88 7.91 20.67 20.24
CA ILE A 88 8.48 19.90 21.37
C ILE A 88 9.75 20.52 21.96
N ASN A 89 10.48 21.36 21.21
CA ASN A 89 11.70 22.03 21.71
C ASN A 89 11.43 23.07 22.81
N LEU A 90 10.15 23.36 23.11
CA LEU A 90 9.73 24.20 24.22
C LEU A 90 9.44 23.39 25.50
N LEU A 91 9.32 22.06 25.39
CA LEU A 91 9.19 21.15 26.53
C LEU A 91 10.50 21.05 27.31
N LYS A 92 10.39 20.77 28.60
CA LYS A 92 11.53 20.41 29.46
C LYS A 92 11.50 18.92 29.75
N THR A 93 12.64 18.37 30.19
CA THR A 93 12.75 16.98 30.69
C THR A 93 11.84 16.68 31.91
N SER A 94 11.26 17.71 32.54
CA SER A 94 10.24 17.59 33.60
C SER A 94 8.81 17.38 33.07
N ASP A 95 8.56 17.63 31.80
CA ASP A 95 7.22 17.83 31.26
C ASP A 95 6.71 16.53 30.64
N ASN A 96 5.96 15.75 31.44
CA ASN A 96 5.38 14.48 31.01
C ASN A 96 4.06 14.74 30.26
N VAL A 97 4.11 14.71 28.93
CA VAL A 97 2.96 14.96 28.05
C VAL A 97 1.87 13.89 28.20
N ALA A 98 2.22 12.63 28.44
CA ALA A 98 1.25 11.55 28.64
C ALA A 98 0.46 11.71 29.95
N ALA A 99 1.14 12.02 31.06
CA ALA A 99 0.49 12.33 32.33
C ALA A 99 -0.43 13.57 32.23
N ALA A 100 0.00 14.61 31.51
CA ALA A 100 -0.82 15.80 31.28
C ALA A 100 -2.05 15.51 30.41
N ALA A 101 -1.94 14.64 29.40
CA ALA A 101 -3.08 14.18 28.60
C ALA A 101 -4.11 13.41 29.46
N ILE A 102 -3.65 12.53 30.36
CA ILE A 102 -4.51 11.79 31.29
C ILE A 102 -5.23 12.76 32.25
N ASP A 103 -4.49 13.69 32.85
CA ASP A 103 -5.03 14.73 33.74
C ASP A 103 -6.04 15.66 33.03
N PHE A 104 -5.83 15.97 31.75
CA PHE A 104 -6.82 16.66 30.92
C PHE A 104 -8.10 15.82 30.73
N ILE A 105 -7.98 14.54 30.38
CA ILE A 105 -9.14 13.64 30.21
C ILE A 105 -9.93 13.53 31.52
N ASP A 106 -9.25 13.34 32.66
CA ASP A 106 -9.90 13.27 33.97
C ASP A 106 -10.64 14.55 34.33
N LYS A 107 -10.05 15.73 34.07
CA LYS A 107 -10.69 17.03 34.32
C LYS A 107 -11.87 17.31 33.40
N ALA A 108 -11.77 16.95 32.12
CA ALA A 108 -12.88 17.07 31.17
C ALA A 108 -14.05 16.16 31.58
N SER A 109 -13.77 14.88 31.86
CA SER A 109 -14.78 13.88 32.26
C SER A 109 -15.67 14.34 33.42
N VAL A 110 -15.09 15.02 34.42
CA VAL A 110 -15.82 15.53 35.60
C VAL A 110 -16.76 16.69 35.25
N ASN A 111 -16.37 17.55 34.31
CA ASN A 111 -17.23 18.65 33.84
C ASN A 111 -18.37 18.11 32.96
N ASP A 112 -18.07 17.15 32.08
CA ASP A 112 -19.02 16.55 31.15
C ASP A 112 -20.14 15.80 31.90
N ALA A 113 -19.76 15.00 32.91
CA ALA A 113 -20.69 14.23 33.73
C ALA A 113 -21.75 15.11 34.41
N ALA A 114 -21.40 16.30 34.88
CA ALA A 114 -22.34 17.24 35.50
C ALA A 114 -23.45 17.73 34.56
N THR A 115 -23.23 17.66 33.23
CA THR A 115 -24.24 17.98 32.22
C THR A 115 -25.01 16.72 31.79
N ARG A 116 -24.34 15.57 31.64
CA ARG A 116 -25.04 14.29 31.40
C ARG A 116 -26.04 13.97 32.52
N LEU A 117 -25.68 14.20 33.78
CA LEU A 117 -26.56 14.02 34.94
C LEU A 117 -27.84 14.88 34.90
N GLN A 118 -27.86 15.99 34.16
CA GLN A 118 -29.05 16.83 33.99
C GLN A 118 -29.92 16.34 32.83
N LEU A 119 -29.31 15.89 31.73
CA LEU A 119 -30.01 15.38 30.55
C LEU A 119 -30.57 13.97 30.78
N LEU A 120 -29.85 13.14 31.54
CA LEU A 120 -30.23 11.78 31.96
C LEU A 120 -30.95 11.77 33.33
N ALA A 121 -31.45 12.91 33.82
CA ALA A 121 -32.18 12.98 35.08
C ALA A 121 -33.43 12.09 35.05
N ASP A 122 -33.62 11.28 36.09
CA ASP A 122 -34.70 10.28 36.23
C ASP A 122 -34.78 9.21 35.12
N ILE A 123 -33.74 9.08 34.28
CA ILE A 123 -33.62 8.06 33.22
C ILE A 123 -33.08 6.73 33.77
N THR A 124 -33.71 5.62 33.40
CA THR A 124 -33.41 4.27 33.87
C THR A 124 -33.11 3.26 32.77
N ASP A 125 -33.77 3.35 31.61
CA ASP A 125 -33.82 2.30 30.60
C ASP A 125 -34.11 2.89 29.19
N LEU A 126 -33.38 3.93 28.77
CA LEU A 126 -33.66 4.69 27.54
C LEU A 126 -33.40 3.88 26.27
N ASP A 127 -34.44 3.81 25.42
CA ASP A 127 -34.42 3.21 24.09
C ASP A 127 -34.73 4.25 22.99
N TRP A 128 -33.91 4.29 21.94
CA TRP A 128 -34.18 5.07 20.73
C TRP A 128 -33.65 4.38 19.47
N ASN A 129 -34.55 4.10 18.53
CA ASN A 129 -34.22 3.78 17.14
C ASN A 129 -34.36 5.05 16.28
N PRO A 130 -33.26 5.66 15.82
CA PRO A 130 -33.29 6.89 15.02
C PRO A 130 -33.68 6.66 13.55
N THR A 131 -33.86 5.39 13.14
CA THR A 131 -33.88 4.85 11.77
C THR A 131 -32.55 4.99 11.01
N HIS A 132 -32.58 4.58 9.74
CA HIS A 132 -31.48 4.69 8.79
C HIS A 132 -31.28 6.13 8.27
N ASP A 133 -32.20 7.05 8.58
CA ASP A 133 -32.18 8.47 8.18
C ASP A 133 -31.42 9.33 9.21
N ALA A 134 -30.28 8.83 9.71
CA ALA A 134 -29.56 9.40 10.85
C ALA A 134 -28.04 9.39 10.62
N GLY A 135 -27.37 10.45 11.07
CA GLY A 135 -25.93 10.64 10.97
C GLY A 135 -25.29 10.56 12.35
N PHE A 136 -24.15 9.89 12.44
CA PHE A 136 -23.38 9.81 13.67
C PHE A 136 -22.64 11.11 13.96
N LEU A 137 -22.49 11.42 15.24
CA LEU A 137 -21.79 12.58 15.77
C LEU A 137 -20.54 12.15 16.56
N ARG A 138 -19.60 13.07 16.73
CA ARG A 138 -18.50 13.00 17.70
C ARG A 138 -18.30 14.36 18.38
N GLY A 139 -18.01 14.34 19.67
CA GLY A 139 -17.74 15.54 20.46
C GLY A 139 -16.26 15.96 20.45
N GLU A 140 -15.99 17.16 20.97
CA GLU A 140 -14.65 17.61 21.37
C GLU A 140 -14.55 17.64 22.90
N LEU A 141 -13.79 16.69 23.45
CA LEU A 141 -13.58 16.52 24.89
C LEU A 141 -13.13 17.83 25.56
N GLY A 142 -13.88 18.29 26.56
CA GLY A 142 -13.62 19.55 27.26
C GLY A 142 -14.20 20.81 26.60
N LYS A 143 -14.91 20.69 25.46
CA LYS A 143 -15.79 21.72 24.89
C LYS A 143 -17.25 21.31 24.89
N ASN A 144 -17.53 20.12 24.35
CA ASN A 144 -18.86 19.56 24.17
C ASN A 144 -18.80 18.05 24.38
N ILE A 145 -19.96 17.45 24.65
CA ILE A 145 -20.06 16.13 25.29
C ILE A 145 -20.96 15.23 24.44
N GLU A 146 -20.50 14.01 24.19
CA GLU A 146 -21.36 12.95 23.67
C GLU A 146 -22.30 12.52 24.81
N VAL A 147 -23.62 12.70 24.63
CA VAL A 147 -24.65 12.48 25.68
C VAL A 147 -25.27 11.10 25.54
N LEU A 148 -25.66 10.74 24.31
CA LEU A 148 -26.22 9.44 23.96
C LEU A 148 -25.38 8.85 22.83
N ASN A 149 -24.86 7.64 23.03
CA ASN A 149 -24.08 6.87 22.08
C ASN A 149 -24.85 5.61 21.67
N VAL A 150 -24.61 5.09 20.47
CA VAL A 150 -25.17 3.80 20.08
C VAL A 150 -24.54 2.65 20.87
N ASN A 151 -25.27 1.56 21.01
CA ASN A 151 -24.81 0.34 21.66
C ASN A 151 -25.51 -0.94 21.17
N ALA A 152 -26.54 -0.83 20.32
CA ALA A 152 -27.20 -1.98 19.70
C ALA A 152 -27.41 -1.79 18.19
N ASP A 153 -27.70 -2.86 17.48
CA ASP A 153 -28.14 -2.82 16.07
C ASP A 153 -29.67 -2.62 15.94
N GLN A 154 -30.24 -2.85 14.75
CA GLN A 154 -31.69 -2.77 14.51
C GLN A 154 -32.50 -3.95 15.10
N ASN A 155 -31.86 -5.10 15.36
CA ASN A 155 -32.47 -6.27 15.97
C ASN A 155 -32.48 -6.15 17.51
N GLY A 156 -31.60 -5.32 18.06
CA GLY A 156 -31.37 -5.15 19.49
C GLY A 156 -30.22 -6.03 20.02
N ASP A 157 -29.36 -6.54 19.14
CA ASP A 157 -28.12 -7.22 19.52
C ASP A 157 -27.04 -6.17 19.86
N ASP A 158 -26.25 -6.39 20.93
CA ASP A 158 -25.19 -5.49 21.37
C ASP A 158 -24.09 -5.31 20.29
N ILE A 159 -23.63 -4.07 20.07
CA ILE A 159 -22.54 -3.75 19.12
C ILE A 159 -21.41 -2.97 19.79
N ASP A 160 -20.16 -3.25 19.37
CA ASP A 160 -18.98 -2.45 19.73
C ASP A 160 -18.84 -1.24 18.79
N ASP A 161 -19.81 -0.33 18.89
CA ASP A 161 -19.72 1.02 18.34
C ASP A 161 -19.81 2.02 19.49
N SER A 162 -19.02 3.09 19.45
CA SER A 162 -19.02 4.14 20.47
C SER A 162 -19.29 5.53 19.91
N ARG A 163 -19.83 5.64 18.69
CA ARG A 163 -20.24 6.91 18.09
C ARG A 163 -21.48 7.50 18.76
N ALA A 164 -21.61 8.82 18.75
CA ALA A 164 -22.73 9.52 19.35
C ALA A 164 -23.91 9.66 18.39
N LEU A 165 -25.12 9.71 18.94
CA LEU A 165 -26.33 10.22 18.28
C LEU A 165 -26.83 11.52 18.93
N VAL A 166 -26.32 11.89 20.11
CA VAL A 166 -26.58 13.20 20.72
C VAL A 166 -25.29 13.81 21.24
N VAL A 167 -25.01 15.07 20.88
CA VAL A 167 -23.90 15.87 21.40
C VAL A 167 -24.44 17.18 21.99
N ALA A 168 -24.05 17.55 23.21
CA ALA A 168 -24.47 18.77 23.88
C ALA A 168 -23.28 19.61 24.36
N GLY A 169 -23.43 20.92 24.48
CA GLY A 169 -22.37 21.78 25.00
C GLY A 169 -22.77 23.24 25.11
N THR A 170 -21.76 24.10 25.22
CA THR A 170 -21.93 25.56 25.16
C THR A 170 -21.03 26.15 24.08
N HIS A 171 -21.55 27.16 23.38
CA HIS A 171 -20.82 27.92 22.38
C HIS A 171 -21.19 29.41 22.49
N GLU A 172 -20.18 30.27 22.54
CA GLU A 172 -20.30 31.68 22.96
C GLU A 172 -21.06 31.81 24.30
N GLN A 173 -22.29 32.30 24.30
CA GLN A 173 -23.13 32.47 25.49
C GLN A 173 -24.32 31.48 25.53
N SER A 174 -24.40 30.56 24.58
CA SER A 174 -25.57 29.71 24.34
C SER A 174 -25.31 28.24 24.64
N LYS A 175 -26.32 27.56 25.18
CA LYS A 175 -26.40 26.10 25.26
C LYS A 175 -26.84 25.55 23.91
N PHE A 176 -26.19 24.49 23.45
CA PHE A 176 -26.63 23.76 22.27
C PHE A 176 -26.74 22.26 22.54
N ILE A 177 -27.59 21.61 21.76
CA ILE A 177 -27.65 20.16 21.64
C ILE A 177 -27.95 19.78 20.19
N MET A 178 -27.27 18.75 19.71
CA MET A 178 -27.42 18.21 18.36
C MET A 178 -27.88 16.76 18.45
N PHE A 179 -28.99 16.45 17.80
CA PHE A 179 -29.43 15.08 17.55
C PHE A 179 -29.02 14.67 16.14
N GLY A 180 -28.35 13.53 16.00
CA GLY A 180 -27.96 12.89 14.76
C GLY A 180 -29.12 12.23 13.99
N GLY A 181 -30.29 12.11 14.62
CA GLY A 181 -31.56 11.77 13.98
C GLY A 181 -32.65 12.76 14.39
N HIS A 182 -33.89 12.52 13.96
CA HIS A 182 -35.02 13.44 14.21
C HIS A 182 -36.09 12.78 15.12
N PRO A 183 -35.91 12.76 16.46
CA PRO A 183 -36.74 11.97 17.39
C PRO A 183 -38.25 12.28 17.28
N PHE A 184 -38.64 13.53 17.05
CA PHE A 184 -40.05 13.88 16.84
C PHE A 184 -40.63 13.24 15.55
N ARG A 185 -39.82 13.09 14.49
CA ARG A 185 -40.23 12.41 13.25
C ARG A 185 -40.34 10.92 13.48
N ASN A 186 -39.40 10.31 14.21
CA ASN A 186 -39.48 8.91 14.62
C ASN A 186 -40.81 8.68 15.36
N LEU A 187 -41.09 9.44 16.43
CA LEU A 187 -42.30 9.35 17.26
C LEU A 187 -43.60 9.49 16.44
N ARG A 188 -43.63 10.45 15.50
CA ARG A 188 -44.78 10.70 14.62
C ARG A 188 -44.99 9.61 13.58
N SER A 189 -43.92 8.93 13.16
CA SER A 189 -43.97 7.86 12.17
C SER A 189 -44.37 6.51 12.76
N ASP A 190 -43.77 6.14 13.89
CA ASP A 190 -44.07 4.95 14.68
C ASP A 190 -43.66 5.19 16.15
N PRO A 191 -44.63 5.31 17.08
CA PRO A 191 -44.34 5.52 18.49
C PRO A 191 -43.55 4.40 19.19
N SER A 192 -43.32 3.25 18.55
CA SER A 192 -42.48 2.17 19.11
C SER A 192 -40.97 2.38 18.91
N LEU A 193 -40.56 3.41 18.16
CA LEU A 193 -39.16 3.75 17.92
C LEU A 193 -38.48 4.47 19.11
N LEU A 194 -39.24 4.88 20.12
CA LEU A 194 -38.77 5.53 21.35
C LEU A 194 -39.59 5.00 22.53
N ASN A 195 -39.03 5.01 23.74
CA ASN A 195 -39.79 4.71 24.96
C ASN A 195 -40.02 5.93 25.85
N GLU A 196 -40.74 5.75 26.95
CA GLU A 196 -41.07 6.82 27.92
C GLU A 196 -39.81 7.52 28.47
N ASP A 197 -38.72 6.79 28.69
CA ASP A 197 -37.45 7.35 29.14
C ASP A 197 -36.80 8.24 28.07
N MET A 198 -36.90 7.88 26.78
CA MET A 198 -36.49 8.78 25.68
C MET A 198 -37.41 10.01 25.55
N LEU A 199 -38.71 9.90 25.87
CA LEU A 199 -39.60 11.07 25.96
C LEU A 199 -39.20 11.97 27.14
N GLN A 200 -38.87 11.40 28.30
CA GLN A 200 -38.34 12.13 29.45
C GLN A 200 -37.00 12.81 29.12
N PHE A 201 -36.12 12.17 28.33
CA PHE A 201 -34.88 12.80 27.84
C PHE A 201 -35.15 14.03 26.96
N LEU A 202 -36.20 14.02 26.13
CA LEU A 202 -36.63 15.21 25.36
C LEU A 202 -37.16 16.33 26.28
N HIS A 203 -37.88 15.99 27.35
CA HIS A 203 -38.30 16.96 28.37
C HIS A 203 -37.11 17.52 29.16
N ASN A 204 -36.15 16.70 29.55
CA ASN A 204 -34.91 17.10 30.20
C ASN A 204 -34.10 18.03 29.29
N THR A 205 -34.01 17.70 28.00
CA THR A 205 -33.37 18.52 26.97
C THR A 205 -34.00 19.90 26.86
N MET A 206 -35.33 19.98 26.73
CA MET A 206 -36.06 21.26 26.69
C MET A 206 -35.83 22.06 27.98
N THR A 207 -35.93 21.41 29.14
CA THR A 207 -35.71 22.02 30.47
C THR A 207 -34.30 22.59 30.62
N TRP A 208 -33.28 21.87 30.16
CA TRP A 208 -31.89 22.29 30.21
C TRP A 208 -31.61 23.49 29.29
N LEU A 209 -32.15 23.47 28.07
CA LEU A 209 -32.04 24.57 27.11
C LEU A 209 -32.76 25.83 27.61
N THR A 210 -34.05 25.73 27.96
CA THR A 210 -34.91 26.89 28.29
C THR A 210 -34.84 27.33 29.76
N GLU A 211 -33.93 26.74 30.53
CA GLU A 211 -33.72 26.99 31.98
C GLU A 211 -34.98 26.76 32.83
N GLY A 212 -35.77 25.74 32.47
CA GLY A 212 -37.03 25.39 33.12
C GLY A 212 -38.21 26.28 32.72
N LYS A 213 -38.15 26.99 31.59
CA LYS A 213 -39.27 27.77 31.06
C LYS A 213 -40.32 26.87 30.41
N GLU A 214 -41.29 26.44 31.20
CA GLU A 214 -42.45 25.62 30.77
C GLU A 214 -43.57 26.43 30.07
N LYS A 215 -43.59 27.77 30.19
CA LYS A 215 -44.72 28.62 29.79
C LYS A 215 -44.29 29.91 29.10
N ASP A 216 -45.19 30.50 28.30
CA ASP A 216 -44.92 31.69 27.47
C ASP A 216 -43.68 31.52 26.57
N LEU A 217 -43.44 30.29 26.10
CA LEU A 217 -42.24 29.88 25.35
C LEU A 217 -42.31 30.35 23.89
N ARG A 218 -41.22 30.98 23.41
CA ARG A 218 -41.11 31.58 22.08
C ARG A 218 -40.04 30.85 21.27
N VAL A 219 -40.48 29.96 20.39
CA VAL A 219 -39.59 29.09 19.59
C VAL A 219 -39.47 29.64 18.17
N THR A 220 -38.22 29.81 17.70
CA THR A 220 -37.93 30.02 16.28
C THR A 220 -37.60 28.66 15.67
N LEU A 221 -38.50 28.13 14.83
CA LEU A 221 -38.28 26.94 14.02
C LEU A 221 -37.92 27.39 12.59
N ALA A 222 -36.74 27.01 12.12
CA ALA A 222 -36.21 27.36 10.81
C ALA A 222 -35.50 26.15 10.18
N GLN A 223 -35.40 26.11 8.85
CA GLN A 223 -34.76 25.00 8.12
C GLN A 223 -35.21 23.63 8.61
N SER A 224 -36.48 23.31 8.43
CA SER A 224 -37.10 22.04 8.83
C SER A 224 -38.01 21.58 7.69
N ASP A 225 -37.88 20.31 7.27
CA ASP A 225 -38.54 19.81 6.06
C ASP A 225 -40.02 19.42 6.34
N ASN A 226 -40.85 19.56 5.30
CA ASN A 226 -42.25 19.15 5.27
C ASN A 226 -42.57 18.44 3.93
N SER A 227 -41.57 17.78 3.34
CA SER A 227 -41.65 16.98 2.13
C SER A 227 -42.53 15.73 2.30
N TYR A 228 -42.51 14.83 1.31
CA TYR A 228 -43.22 13.55 1.41
C TYR A 228 -42.52 12.57 2.36
N TRP A 229 -41.19 12.58 2.37
CA TRP A 229 -40.36 11.65 3.16
C TRP A 229 -40.05 12.19 4.55
N PHE A 230 -39.64 13.45 4.65
CA PHE A 230 -39.26 14.09 5.91
C PHE A 230 -40.38 15.03 6.37
N ARG A 231 -41.07 14.62 7.45
CA ARG A 231 -42.21 15.32 8.06
C ARG A 231 -41.80 16.03 9.35
N ASP A 232 -40.61 16.59 9.35
CA ASP A 232 -39.87 17.13 10.50
C ASP A 232 -40.55 18.37 11.11
N GLU A 233 -40.98 19.28 10.24
CA GLU A 233 -41.60 20.56 10.61
C GLU A 233 -42.95 20.38 11.34
N PRO A 234 -43.92 19.57 10.84
CA PRO A 234 -45.14 19.30 11.59
C PRO A 234 -44.88 18.41 12.80
N ALA A 235 -43.90 17.49 12.78
CA ALA A 235 -43.57 16.65 13.93
C ALA A 235 -43.08 17.46 15.13
N THR A 236 -42.18 18.41 14.87
CA THR A 236 -41.64 19.31 15.90
C THR A 236 -42.74 20.20 16.47
N ARG A 237 -43.66 20.71 15.63
CA ARG A 237 -44.81 21.51 16.09
C ARG A 237 -45.77 20.71 16.95
N GLU A 238 -46.23 19.56 16.45
CA GLU A 238 -47.22 18.72 17.14
C GLU A 238 -46.72 18.35 18.55
N TRP A 239 -45.45 17.95 18.69
CA TRP A 239 -44.87 17.66 20.01
C TRP A 239 -44.74 18.90 20.92
N LEU A 240 -44.35 20.07 20.39
CA LEU A 240 -44.28 21.30 21.19
C LEU A 240 -45.68 21.78 21.62
N GLU A 241 -46.68 21.67 20.75
CA GLU A 241 -48.07 22.08 21.04
C GLU A 241 -48.72 21.15 22.07
N ASP A 242 -48.50 19.83 22.00
CA ASP A 242 -49.02 18.90 23.00
C ASP A 242 -48.38 19.12 24.40
N ASN A 243 -47.08 19.47 24.46
CA ASN A 243 -46.33 19.49 25.72
C ASN A 243 -46.13 20.89 26.36
N TYR A 244 -46.14 21.98 25.59
CA TYR A 244 -45.78 23.33 26.07
C TYR A 244 -46.81 24.42 25.74
N ASN A 245 -48.07 24.06 25.43
CA ASN A 245 -49.11 24.97 24.91
C ASN A 245 -49.42 26.25 25.73
N GLU A 246 -49.13 26.34 27.03
CA GLU A 246 -49.54 27.50 27.85
C GLU A 246 -48.70 28.75 27.54
N GLY A 247 -49.15 29.52 26.55
CA GLY A 247 -48.49 30.73 26.05
C GLY A 247 -47.49 30.48 24.91
N LEU A 248 -47.48 29.28 24.32
CA LEU A 248 -46.58 28.90 23.23
C LEU A 248 -46.71 29.81 22.01
N ILE A 249 -45.58 30.28 21.49
CA ILE A 249 -45.48 31.06 20.26
C ILE A 249 -44.37 30.47 19.40
N ILE A 250 -44.76 29.81 18.30
CA ILE A 250 -43.85 29.38 17.23
C ILE A 250 -44.09 30.28 16.01
N ASN A 251 -43.06 30.62 15.23
CA ASN A 251 -43.26 31.26 13.93
C ASN A 251 -44.05 30.38 12.97
N ASN A 252 -44.68 31.00 11.97
CA ASN A 252 -45.32 30.30 10.86
C ASN A 252 -44.30 29.46 10.06
N ALA A 253 -44.77 28.40 9.39
CA ALA A 253 -43.95 27.54 8.55
C ALA A 253 -43.11 28.34 7.55
N ASN A 254 -41.81 28.02 7.47
CA ASN A 254 -40.80 28.62 6.59
C ASN A 254 -40.57 30.14 6.69
N THR A 255 -41.27 30.89 7.55
CA THR A 255 -41.12 32.37 7.61
C THR A 255 -39.82 32.85 8.25
N CYS A 256 -39.00 31.94 8.78
CA CYS A 256 -37.72 32.23 9.44
C CYS A 256 -36.54 31.50 8.78
N ASN A 257 -36.72 30.98 7.57
CA ASN A 257 -35.64 30.33 6.80
C ASN A 257 -34.74 31.40 6.12
N GLY A 258 -33.48 31.03 5.83
CA GLY A 258 -32.51 31.93 5.19
C GLY A 258 -32.34 33.27 5.91
N ALA A 259 -32.24 34.36 5.13
CA ALA A 259 -32.06 35.74 5.62
C ALA A 259 -33.08 36.19 6.69
N ALA A 260 -34.26 35.57 6.75
CA ALA A 260 -35.29 35.91 7.73
C ALA A 260 -34.92 35.46 9.16
N LEU A 261 -34.09 34.42 9.32
CA LEU A 261 -33.77 33.78 10.61
C LEU A 261 -33.32 34.79 11.66
N LYS A 262 -32.31 35.61 11.32
CA LYS A 262 -31.75 36.64 12.20
C LYS A 262 -32.82 37.64 12.67
N THR A 263 -33.77 37.99 11.81
CA THR A 263 -34.85 38.93 12.12
C THR A 263 -35.91 38.29 13.04
N CYS A 264 -36.20 36.99 12.86
CA CYS A 264 -37.08 36.26 13.78
C CYS A 264 -36.49 36.17 15.19
N LEU A 265 -35.20 35.84 15.31
CA LEU A 265 -34.49 35.77 16.59
C LEU A 265 -34.44 37.13 17.32
N GLN A 266 -34.26 38.23 16.57
CA GLN A 266 -34.39 39.61 17.07
C GLN A 266 -35.80 39.97 17.57
N GLY A 267 -36.82 39.19 17.20
CA GLY A 267 -38.17 39.26 17.77
C GLY A 267 -38.28 38.70 19.20
N GLY A 268 -37.17 38.31 19.81
CA GLY A 268 -37.09 37.74 21.16
C GLY A 268 -37.52 36.28 21.16
N SER A 269 -36.59 35.38 20.81
CA SER A 269 -36.80 33.92 20.90
C SER A 269 -36.15 33.37 22.17
N ASP A 270 -36.80 32.41 22.83
CA ASP A 270 -36.24 31.65 23.96
C ASP A 270 -35.50 30.38 23.50
N LEU A 271 -35.70 29.94 22.26
CA LEU A 271 -35.09 28.75 21.65
C LEU A 271 -35.04 28.91 20.12
N LEU A 272 -33.95 28.45 19.50
CA LEU A 272 -33.85 28.15 18.07
C LEU A 272 -33.91 26.62 17.88
N ILE A 273 -34.77 26.14 16.99
CA ILE A 273 -34.76 24.77 16.47
C ILE A 273 -34.41 24.82 14.98
N ILE A 274 -33.43 24.01 14.55
CA ILE A 274 -32.86 24.07 13.20
C ILE A 274 -32.37 22.70 12.72
N SER A 275 -32.37 22.46 11.39
CA SER A 275 -31.69 21.31 10.76
C SER A 275 -30.74 21.76 9.65
N GLN A 276 -30.07 20.80 9.01
CA GLN A 276 -29.24 21.01 7.82
C GLN A 276 -30.02 21.13 6.49
N PHE A 277 -31.36 21.15 6.53
CA PHE A 277 -32.22 21.28 5.35
C PHE A 277 -32.00 22.63 4.64
N GLN A 278 -31.65 22.60 3.35
CA GLN A 278 -31.29 23.80 2.58
C GLN A 278 -32.03 23.86 1.23
N ASP A 279 -33.28 24.33 1.24
CA ASP A 279 -34.06 24.56 0.01
C ASP A 279 -33.79 25.97 -0.57
N ALA A 280 -32.84 26.07 -1.49
CA ALA A 280 -32.49 27.29 -2.24
C ALA A 280 -32.15 28.55 -1.40
N TYR A 281 -31.71 28.37 -0.15
CA TYR A 281 -31.21 29.43 0.73
C TYR A 281 -29.68 29.51 0.72
N GLU A 282 -29.14 30.73 0.78
CA GLU A 282 -27.70 30.98 0.96
C GLU A 282 -27.25 30.57 2.38
N ILE A 283 -26.11 29.89 2.50
CA ILE A 283 -25.62 29.35 3.79
C ILE A 283 -25.22 30.49 4.74
N ASP A 284 -24.54 31.52 4.23
CA ASP A 284 -24.06 32.66 4.99
C ASP A 284 -25.19 33.40 5.74
N ASP A 285 -26.37 33.52 5.12
CA ASP A 285 -27.56 34.13 5.74
C ASP A 285 -28.10 33.31 6.92
N ILE A 286 -28.02 31.97 6.82
CA ILE A 286 -28.44 31.05 7.87
C ILE A 286 -27.44 31.11 9.03
N MET A 287 -26.14 31.03 8.73
CA MET A 287 -25.07 31.13 9.72
C MET A 287 -25.05 32.51 10.39
N ALA A 288 -25.37 33.60 9.67
CA ALA A 288 -25.56 34.92 10.26
C ALA A 288 -26.75 35.02 11.23
N GLY A 289 -27.71 34.10 11.14
CA GLY A 289 -28.80 33.89 12.10
C GLY A 289 -28.37 33.03 13.30
N VAL A 290 -27.74 31.89 13.05
CA VAL A 290 -27.21 30.99 14.10
C VAL A 290 -26.19 31.72 14.99
N ASN A 291 -25.26 32.46 14.39
CA ASN A 291 -24.25 33.23 15.12
C ASN A 291 -24.84 34.46 15.82
N TYR A 292 -26.06 34.89 15.44
CA TYR A 292 -26.82 35.84 16.25
C TYR A 292 -27.46 35.15 17.47
N ALA A 293 -28.00 33.94 17.32
CA ALA A 293 -28.54 33.18 18.45
C ALA A 293 -27.45 32.93 19.52
N THR A 294 -26.30 32.38 19.12
CA THR A 294 -25.23 32.00 20.05
C THR A 294 -24.62 33.19 20.79
N ALA A 295 -24.33 34.27 20.06
CA ALA A 295 -23.77 35.51 20.63
C ALA A 295 -24.75 36.30 21.54
N ASN A 296 -26.04 35.98 21.51
CA ASN A 296 -27.07 36.58 22.38
C ASN A 296 -27.63 35.58 23.41
N GLY A 297 -27.00 34.40 23.57
CA GLY A 297 -27.41 33.38 24.54
C GLY A 297 -28.73 32.68 24.24
N ILE A 298 -29.25 32.76 23.01
CA ILE A 298 -30.45 32.01 22.61
C ILE A 298 -30.03 30.55 22.39
N PRO A 299 -30.58 29.57 23.14
CA PRO A 299 -30.27 28.15 23.00
C PRO A 299 -30.55 27.59 21.60
N VAL A 300 -29.81 26.54 21.20
CA VAL A 300 -29.95 25.90 19.89
C VAL A 300 -30.19 24.39 20.03
N LEU A 301 -31.35 23.94 19.56
CA LEU A 301 -31.66 22.53 19.33
C LEU A 301 -31.48 22.22 17.84
N TYR A 302 -30.43 21.48 17.50
CA TYR A 302 -30.24 20.95 16.16
C TYR A 302 -30.82 19.54 16.05
N LEU A 303 -31.53 19.28 14.96
CA LEU A 303 -32.09 17.98 14.59
C LEU A 303 -31.56 17.61 13.20
N HIS A 304 -30.98 16.43 13.01
CA HIS A 304 -30.50 16.01 11.69
C HIS A 304 -31.68 15.71 10.74
N HIS A 305 -31.47 15.89 9.44
CA HIS A 305 -32.53 15.79 8.42
C HIS A 305 -32.61 14.39 7.80
N ASP A 306 -31.48 13.94 7.25
CA ASP A 306 -31.24 12.66 6.55
C ASP A 306 -29.83 12.17 6.96
N GLY A 307 -29.48 10.92 6.74
CA GLY A 307 -28.27 10.29 7.30
C GLY A 307 -26.92 10.82 6.80
N GLY A 308 -26.90 11.55 5.68
CA GLY A 308 -25.72 12.21 5.13
C GLY A 308 -25.56 13.67 5.55
N ILE A 309 -24.33 14.18 5.59
CA ILE A 309 -24.03 15.60 5.89
C ILE A 309 -24.18 16.50 4.65
N THR A 310 -24.75 17.71 4.80
CA THR A 310 -24.81 18.74 3.74
C THR A 310 -23.73 19.83 3.93
N ASP A 311 -23.58 20.75 2.98
CA ASP A 311 -22.70 21.93 3.15
C ASP A 311 -23.13 22.79 4.35
N LEU A 312 -24.44 23.03 4.49
CA LEU A 312 -25.02 23.71 5.67
C LEU A 312 -24.78 22.89 6.94
N GLY A 313 -25.00 21.57 6.90
CA GLY A 313 -24.71 20.68 8.03
C GLY A 313 -23.24 20.76 8.48
N SER A 314 -22.32 20.77 7.52
CA SER A 314 -20.88 20.90 7.74
C SER A 314 -20.50 22.25 8.37
N GLN A 315 -21.09 23.36 7.89
CA GLN A 315 -20.87 24.67 8.53
C GLN A 315 -21.45 24.75 9.93
N LEU A 316 -22.65 24.19 10.18
CA LEU A 316 -23.24 24.11 11.51
C LEU A 316 -22.36 23.29 12.46
N PHE A 317 -21.93 22.10 12.06
CA PHE A 317 -21.11 21.20 12.89
C PHE A 317 -19.77 21.84 13.26
N ASN A 318 -19.07 22.41 12.27
CA ASN A 318 -17.83 23.17 12.48
C ASN A 318 -18.03 24.37 13.43
N ASN A 319 -19.17 25.08 13.35
CA ASN A 319 -19.45 26.22 14.22
C ASN A 319 -19.63 25.81 15.69
N PHE A 320 -20.09 24.59 15.98
CA PHE A 320 -20.31 24.10 17.36
C PHE A 320 -19.22 23.14 17.87
N ASP A 321 -18.10 23.03 17.14
CA ASP A 321 -17.00 22.07 17.42
C ASP A 321 -17.45 20.59 17.46
N VAL A 322 -18.47 20.24 16.67
CA VAL A 322 -18.99 18.86 16.54
C VAL A 322 -18.45 18.26 15.23
N ALA A 323 -18.10 16.98 15.23
CA ALA A 323 -17.68 16.27 14.02
C ALA A 323 -18.77 15.29 13.56
N TYR A 324 -18.95 15.17 12.24
CA TYR A 324 -19.76 14.12 11.63
C TYR A 324 -18.95 12.81 11.59
N ALA A 325 -19.57 11.69 11.98
CA ALA A 325 -18.90 10.40 12.21
C ALA A 325 -19.48 9.25 11.34
N GLY A 326 -20.16 9.61 10.24
CA GLY A 326 -20.68 8.68 9.23
C GLY A 326 -22.20 8.55 9.21
N ASP A 327 -22.69 7.79 8.25
CA ASP A 327 -24.11 7.56 7.95
C ASP A 327 -24.63 6.28 8.65
N ASN A 328 -25.82 6.33 9.28
CA ASN A 328 -26.47 5.17 9.90
C ASN A 328 -27.22 4.28 8.89
N ARG A 329 -27.23 4.64 7.60
CA ARG A 329 -27.94 3.92 6.53
C ARG A 329 -27.67 2.41 6.47
N TRP A 330 -26.42 2.00 6.69
CA TRP A 330 -25.98 0.60 6.66
C TRP A 330 -25.82 -0.04 8.05
N PRO A 331 -25.25 0.63 9.08
CA PRO A 331 -25.17 0.06 10.42
C PRO A 331 -26.55 -0.14 11.07
N GLN A 332 -27.48 0.80 10.81
CA GLN A 332 -28.85 0.80 11.33
C GLN A 332 -28.88 0.66 12.87
N SER A 333 -27.86 1.26 13.49
CA SER A 333 -27.58 1.22 14.92
C SER A 333 -28.63 2.01 15.72
N THR A 334 -28.87 1.55 16.94
CA THR A 334 -29.86 2.07 17.87
C THR A 334 -29.25 2.27 19.26
N ILE A 335 -30.02 2.91 20.14
CA ILE A 335 -29.70 3.10 21.55
C ILE A 335 -30.64 2.21 22.36
N LYS A 336 -30.07 1.47 23.31
CA LYS A 336 -30.77 0.55 24.20
C LYS A 336 -30.36 0.70 25.65
N ASN A 337 -31.29 0.51 26.57
CA ASN A 337 -31.07 0.39 28.03
C ASN A 337 -30.18 1.50 28.64
N THR A 338 -30.15 2.72 28.09
CA THR A 338 -29.24 3.79 28.54
C THR A 338 -29.77 4.47 29.80
N SER A 339 -28.91 4.71 30.80
CA SER A 339 -29.36 5.08 32.15
C SER A 339 -28.66 6.32 32.72
N VAL A 340 -29.19 6.88 33.80
CA VAL A 340 -28.48 7.92 34.59
C VAL A 340 -27.11 7.44 35.12
N ALA A 341 -26.87 6.12 35.22
CA ALA A 341 -25.58 5.58 35.63
C ALA A 341 -24.50 5.70 34.53
N ASP A 342 -24.88 5.91 33.28
CA ASP A 342 -23.96 6.18 32.17
C ASP A 342 -23.46 7.63 32.15
N ALA A 343 -23.94 8.51 33.04
CA ALA A 343 -23.54 9.93 33.06
C ALA A 343 -22.03 10.15 33.34
N ASP A 344 -21.43 9.32 34.17
CA ASP A 344 -19.98 9.34 34.49
C ASP A 344 -19.12 8.60 33.42
N ARG A 345 -19.74 8.03 32.38
CA ARG A 345 -19.05 7.20 31.37
C ARG A 345 -18.25 8.06 30.39
N LEU A 346 -16.97 7.73 30.22
CA LEU A 346 -16.18 8.23 29.09
C LEU A 346 -16.65 7.57 27.78
N PRO A 347 -16.70 8.30 26.65
CA PRO A 347 -16.87 7.69 25.33
C PRO A 347 -15.84 6.58 25.09
N GLY A 348 -16.25 5.47 24.47
CA GLY A 348 -15.42 4.26 24.33
C GLY A 348 -14.03 4.56 23.75
N HIS A 349 -13.98 5.35 22.69
CA HIS A 349 -12.73 5.78 22.07
C HIS A 349 -11.84 6.65 23.00
N ILE A 350 -12.40 7.55 23.81
CA ILE A 350 -11.64 8.33 24.80
C ILE A 350 -11.13 7.43 25.92
N SER A 351 -11.92 6.44 26.35
CA SER A 351 -11.51 5.43 27.33
C SER A 351 -10.32 4.61 26.82
N ALA A 352 -10.36 4.14 25.56
CA ALA A 352 -9.25 3.44 24.92
C ALA A 352 -7.99 4.32 24.81
N ILE A 353 -8.13 5.58 24.38
CA ILE A 353 -7.02 6.56 24.33
C ILE A 353 -6.42 6.77 25.73
N LYS A 354 -7.25 6.90 26.77
CA LYS A 354 -6.79 7.00 28.16
C LYS A 354 -6.05 5.74 28.62
N ASN A 355 -6.49 4.55 28.19
CA ASN A 355 -5.81 3.30 28.52
C ASN A 355 -4.41 3.26 27.87
N LEU A 356 -4.32 3.50 26.56
CA LEU A 356 -3.05 3.58 25.83
C LEU A 356 -2.08 4.61 26.46
N LEU A 357 -2.58 5.80 26.81
CA LEU A 357 -1.78 6.82 27.50
C LEU A 357 -1.26 6.34 28.86
N ASN A 358 -2.04 5.56 29.62
CA ASN A 358 -1.57 4.95 30.86
C ASN A 358 -0.47 3.91 30.61
N HIS A 359 -0.58 3.05 29.59
CA HIS A 359 0.49 2.10 29.27
C HIS A 359 1.78 2.78 28.79
N ILE A 360 1.67 3.85 27.98
CA ILE A 360 2.82 4.68 27.56
C ILE A 360 3.48 5.38 28.76
N ASN A 361 2.68 5.91 29.70
CA ASN A 361 3.15 6.65 30.88
C ASN A 361 3.80 5.73 31.93
N ASN A 362 3.24 4.54 32.15
CA ASN A 362 3.63 3.64 33.23
C ASN A 362 4.58 2.51 32.78
N GLU A 363 4.84 2.40 31.48
CA GLU A 363 5.72 1.39 30.86
C GLU A 363 5.34 -0.06 31.23
N ASN A 364 4.04 -0.35 31.12
CA ASN A 364 3.45 -1.62 31.55
C ASN A 364 2.53 -2.25 30.49
N PHE A 365 2.88 -2.20 29.21
CA PHE A 365 2.23 -3.05 28.21
C PHE A 365 2.48 -4.53 28.55
N SER A 366 1.44 -5.37 28.50
CA SER A 366 1.53 -6.82 28.73
C SER A 366 1.61 -7.64 27.44
N VAL A 367 1.45 -6.99 26.28
CA VAL A 367 1.42 -7.61 24.94
C VAL A 367 2.56 -8.62 24.71
N PRO A 368 2.27 -9.89 24.36
CA PRO A 368 3.27 -10.92 24.12
C PRO A 368 3.85 -10.79 22.70
N LEU A 369 4.62 -9.71 22.48
CA LEU A 369 5.10 -9.26 21.17
C LEU A 369 5.69 -10.37 20.27
N ALA A 370 6.46 -11.29 20.84
CA ALA A 370 7.08 -12.40 20.11
C ALA A 370 6.07 -13.38 19.46
N SER A 371 4.84 -13.46 19.98
CA SER A 371 3.76 -14.26 19.36
C SER A 371 3.26 -13.64 18.05
N CYS A 372 3.36 -12.32 17.92
CA CYS A 372 2.82 -11.58 16.78
C CYS A 372 3.60 -11.81 15.47
N ALA A 373 4.74 -12.49 15.51
CA ALA A 373 5.44 -12.95 14.31
C ALA A 373 4.61 -13.93 13.46
N GLU A 374 3.69 -14.69 14.08
CA GLU A 374 2.86 -15.68 13.37
C GLU A 374 1.54 -15.10 12.84
N ASP A 375 0.85 -14.27 13.63
CA ASP A 375 -0.51 -13.78 13.31
C ASP A 375 -0.65 -12.25 13.24
N ARG A 376 0.43 -11.48 13.43
CA ARG A 376 0.45 -10.00 13.48
C ARG A 376 -0.39 -9.41 14.62
N CYS A 377 -0.40 -10.11 15.76
CA CYS A 377 -1.24 -9.86 16.93
C CYS A 377 -2.77 -9.92 16.65
N ALA A 378 -3.21 -10.50 15.53
CA ALA A 378 -4.59 -10.40 15.07
C ALA A 378 -5.63 -11.01 16.04
N ASN A 379 -5.22 -11.94 16.89
CA ASN A 379 -6.09 -12.63 17.85
C ASN A 379 -5.74 -12.33 19.33
N ASP A 380 -4.87 -11.35 19.61
CA ASP A 380 -4.41 -11.06 20.97
C ASP A 380 -5.26 -9.97 21.66
N GLU A 381 -5.98 -10.36 22.73
CA GLU A 381 -6.85 -9.46 23.51
C GLU A 381 -6.08 -8.33 24.20
N SER A 382 -4.82 -8.53 24.58
CA SER A 382 -4.01 -7.48 25.21
C SER A 382 -3.56 -6.45 24.18
N TYR A 383 -3.11 -6.88 22.99
CA TYR A 383 -2.81 -5.96 21.89
C TYR A 383 -4.03 -5.14 21.47
N ALA A 384 -5.22 -5.76 21.42
CA ALA A 384 -6.47 -5.05 21.12
C ALA A 384 -6.78 -3.95 22.15
N ASN A 385 -6.83 -4.32 23.44
CA ASN A 385 -7.31 -3.45 24.51
C ASN A 385 -6.27 -2.44 25.05
N GLU A 386 -4.98 -2.78 25.04
CA GLU A 386 -3.91 -1.90 25.49
C GLU A 386 -3.43 -0.94 24.37
N PHE A 387 -3.53 -1.35 23.11
CA PHE A 387 -2.93 -0.62 21.98
C PHE A 387 -3.88 -0.36 20.81
N SER A 388 -4.33 -1.40 20.08
CA SER A 388 -4.74 -1.22 18.68
C SER A 388 -6.08 -0.52 18.50
N LEU A 389 -7.04 -0.68 19.42
CA LEU A 389 -8.30 0.09 19.41
C LEU A 389 -8.03 1.60 19.51
N ALA A 390 -7.12 1.99 20.41
CA ALA A 390 -6.74 3.38 20.61
C ALA A 390 -5.89 3.91 19.44
N ALA A 391 -4.85 3.19 19.03
CA ALA A 391 -3.95 3.59 17.95
C ALA A 391 -4.67 3.75 16.61
N ASN A 392 -5.60 2.85 16.26
CA ASN A 392 -6.42 2.96 15.06
C ASN A 392 -7.43 4.13 15.16
N SER A 393 -8.05 4.37 16.31
CA SER A 393 -8.96 5.50 16.49
C SER A 393 -8.23 6.86 16.40
N ILE A 394 -6.99 6.93 16.93
CA ILE A 394 -6.12 8.10 16.82
C ILE A 394 -5.72 8.30 15.36
N LYS A 395 -5.24 7.25 14.68
CA LYS A 395 -4.85 7.33 13.28
C LYS A 395 -5.98 7.82 12.39
N SER A 396 -7.17 7.23 12.51
CA SER A 396 -8.36 7.64 11.74
C SER A 396 -8.75 9.11 11.97
N MET A 397 -8.65 9.59 13.21
CA MET A 397 -8.88 10.99 13.56
C MET A 397 -7.90 11.95 12.87
N PHE A 398 -6.60 11.68 12.97
CA PHE A 398 -5.57 12.53 12.34
C PHE A 398 -5.54 12.42 10.82
N ASP A 399 -5.81 11.23 10.28
CA ASP A 399 -5.97 11.03 8.84
C ASP A 399 -7.11 11.91 8.29
N THR A 400 -8.23 11.98 9.01
CA THR A 400 -9.37 12.86 8.69
C THR A 400 -9.00 14.34 8.79
N TYR A 401 -8.15 14.74 9.74
CA TYR A 401 -7.71 16.13 9.88
C TYR A 401 -6.81 16.57 8.72
N ASP A 402 -5.85 15.74 8.31
CA ASP A 402 -5.01 16.06 7.14
C ASP A 402 -5.82 16.09 5.84
N GLN A 403 -6.72 15.13 5.62
CA GLN A 403 -7.58 15.10 4.42
C GLN A 403 -8.46 16.35 4.27
N ASN A 404 -8.88 16.95 5.38
CA ASN A 404 -9.69 18.17 5.41
C ASN A 404 -8.86 19.46 5.62
N GLY A 405 -7.52 19.37 5.65
CA GLY A 405 -6.64 20.53 5.89
C GLY A 405 -6.81 21.19 7.27
N ILE A 406 -7.33 20.46 8.26
CA ILE A 406 -7.60 20.98 9.60
C ILE A 406 -6.27 21.16 10.35
N ARG A 407 -5.93 22.42 10.65
CA ARG A 407 -4.69 22.82 11.34
C ARG A 407 -4.94 23.07 12.82
N ILE A 408 -4.86 22.03 13.66
CA ILE A 408 -5.28 22.11 15.07
C ILE A 408 -4.46 23.11 15.89
N PHE A 409 -3.19 23.33 15.55
CA PHE A 409 -2.31 24.27 16.27
C PHE A 409 -2.62 25.75 16.00
N ASP A 410 -3.42 26.06 14.97
CA ASP A 410 -3.86 27.42 14.66
C ASP A 410 -5.05 27.87 15.54
N SER A 411 -5.64 26.95 16.30
CA SER A 411 -6.81 27.18 17.16
C SER A 411 -6.48 27.11 18.66
N ASN A 412 -7.44 27.51 19.51
CA ASN A 412 -7.44 27.20 20.94
C ASN A 412 -8.24 25.91 21.29
N SER A 413 -8.61 25.11 20.29
CA SER A 413 -9.39 23.86 20.42
C SER A 413 -8.49 22.62 20.41
N LYS A 414 -9.08 21.41 20.41
CA LYS A 414 -8.39 20.13 20.17
C LYS A 414 -7.23 19.85 21.13
N ILE A 415 -7.49 20.03 22.43
CA ILE A 415 -6.44 20.01 23.48
C ILE A 415 -5.89 18.60 23.73
N LEU A 416 -6.72 17.55 23.74
CA LEU A 416 -6.23 16.17 23.88
C LEU A 416 -5.38 15.79 22.67
N GLU A 417 -5.88 16.09 21.48
CA GLU A 417 -5.28 15.82 20.20
C GLU A 417 -3.88 16.47 20.13
N LYS A 418 -3.75 17.73 20.55
CA LYS A 418 -2.44 18.41 20.69
C LYS A 418 -1.46 17.69 21.62
N HIS A 419 -1.91 17.15 22.75
CA HIS A 419 -1.05 16.33 23.61
C HIS A 419 -0.62 15.04 22.90
N LEU A 420 -1.53 14.36 22.18
CA LEU A 420 -1.21 13.16 21.42
C LEU A 420 -0.13 13.44 20.36
N VAL A 421 -0.23 14.55 19.61
CA VAL A 421 0.79 14.93 18.62
C VAL A 421 2.14 15.20 19.29
N LEU A 422 2.17 16.02 20.35
CA LEU A 422 3.43 16.34 21.04
C LEU A 422 4.07 15.10 21.68
N LEU A 423 3.28 14.14 22.17
CA LEU A 423 3.75 12.88 22.71
C LEU A 423 4.34 11.98 21.62
N ALA A 424 3.66 11.85 20.48
CA ALA A 424 4.16 11.10 19.32
C ALA A 424 5.45 11.72 18.76
N ASP A 425 5.53 13.04 18.69
CA ASP A 425 6.72 13.77 18.26
C ASP A 425 7.89 13.64 19.25
N GLN A 426 7.61 13.70 20.55
CA GLN A 426 8.62 13.47 21.60
C GLN A 426 9.18 12.05 21.49
N ILE A 427 8.32 11.04 21.42
CA ILE A 427 8.72 9.63 21.25
C ILE A 427 9.54 9.46 19.96
N ARG A 428 9.16 10.15 18.86
CA ARG A 428 9.89 10.14 17.58
C ARG A 428 11.36 10.60 17.67
N GLN A 429 11.78 11.28 18.73
CA GLN A 429 13.19 11.64 18.93
C GLN A 429 13.99 10.49 19.57
N ASP A 430 13.35 9.61 20.34
CA ASP A 430 13.97 8.50 21.07
C ASP A 430 13.98 7.16 20.27
N ILE A 431 13.33 7.09 19.10
CA ILE A 431 13.29 5.89 18.25
C ILE A 431 14.67 5.67 17.58
N SER A 432 15.13 4.42 17.56
CA SER A 432 16.18 3.96 16.65
C SER A 432 15.85 2.60 16.02
N TYR A 433 16.39 2.34 14.83
CA TYR A 433 16.13 1.16 14.02
C TYR A 433 17.40 0.30 13.81
N PRO A 434 17.29 -1.03 13.65
CA PRO A 434 16.06 -1.81 13.62
C PRO A 434 15.55 -2.22 15.01
N MET A 435 14.23 -2.39 15.10
CA MET A 435 13.55 -3.09 16.20
C MET A 435 13.08 -4.48 15.73
N SER A 436 12.82 -5.38 16.68
CA SER A 436 12.43 -6.77 16.42
C SER A 436 11.45 -7.30 17.46
N VAL A 437 10.42 -8.03 17.03
CA VAL A 437 9.42 -8.65 17.92
C VAL A 437 9.97 -9.68 18.90
N ASP A 438 11.16 -10.23 18.63
CA ASP A 438 11.81 -11.26 19.43
C ASP A 438 12.80 -10.73 20.49
N SER A 439 13.13 -9.43 20.46
CA SER A 439 14.24 -8.87 21.25
C SER A 439 14.13 -7.40 21.65
N THR A 440 13.32 -6.58 20.97
CA THR A 440 12.98 -5.23 21.44
C THR A 440 11.98 -5.31 22.60
N PRO A 441 12.15 -4.54 23.70
CA PRO A 441 11.17 -4.48 24.77
C PRO A 441 9.78 -4.04 24.29
N THR A 442 8.71 -4.70 24.74
CA THR A 442 7.32 -4.40 24.33
C THR A 442 6.97 -2.91 24.46
N ASN A 443 7.39 -2.25 25.54
CA ASN A 443 7.15 -0.82 25.75
C ASN A 443 7.85 0.08 24.73
N GLU A 444 9.06 -0.28 24.29
CA GLU A 444 9.87 0.47 23.33
C GLU A 444 9.26 0.35 21.93
N PHE A 445 8.98 -0.90 21.52
CA PHE A 445 8.31 -1.22 20.26
C PHE A 445 6.95 -0.53 20.14
N LEU A 446 6.07 -0.66 21.15
CA LEU A 446 4.72 -0.09 21.09
C LEU A 446 4.72 1.44 21.25
N LYS A 447 5.70 2.06 21.92
CA LYS A 447 5.86 3.51 21.89
C LYS A 447 6.21 4.00 20.48
N ALA A 448 7.21 3.41 19.83
CA ALA A 448 7.58 3.73 18.46
C ALA A 448 6.38 3.53 17.50
N TYR A 449 5.69 2.40 17.63
CA TYR A 449 4.54 2.06 16.79
C TYR A 449 3.33 2.98 17.04
N PHE A 450 3.11 3.46 18.26
CA PHE A 450 2.13 4.52 18.54
C PHE A 450 2.50 5.83 17.83
N ALA A 451 3.75 6.27 17.94
CA ALA A 451 4.19 7.51 17.30
C ALA A 451 3.99 7.45 15.78
N ASP A 452 4.27 6.30 15.18
CA ASP A 452 4.02 6.02 13.76
C ASP A 452 2.53 6.06 13.37
N HIS A 453 1.61 5.66 14.24
CA HIS A 453 0.17 5.80 13.95
C HIS A 453 -0.29 7.28 13.85
N LEU A 454 0.51 8.21 14.39
CA LEU A 454 0.22 9.63 14.41
C LEU A 454 1.20 10.41 13.50
N ILE A 455 1.05 10.22 12.19
CA ILE A 455 1.66 11.08 11.17
C ILE A 455 0.63 12.16 10.80
N TYR A 456 0.83 13.37 11.31
CA TYR A 456 -0.05 14.50 11.07
C TYR A 456 0.78 15.67 10.52
N ILE A 457 0.48 16.14 9.31
CA ILE A 457 1.35 17.08 8.56
C ILE A 457 0.75 18.47 8.35
N SER A 458 -0.54 18.70 8.60
CA SER A 458 -1.21 20.00 8.50
C SER A 458 -0.86 20.92 9.67
N ARG A 459 0.41 21.33 9.73
CA ARG A 459 1.04 22.15 10.80
C ARG A 459 2.34 22.77 10.30
N ASP A 460 2.80 23.85 10.94
CA ASP A 460 4.03 24.55 10.54
C ASP A 460 5.30 23.98 11.17
N ILE A 461 5.20 23.40 12.36
CA ILE A 461 6.34 22.81 13.09
C ILE A 461 6.06 21.32 13.23
N ASN A 462 6.91 20.48 12.64
CA ASN A 462 6.88 19.03 12.77
C ASN A 462 8.34 18.55 12.92
N PRO A 463 8.75 18.01 14.08
CA PRO A 463 10.15 17.64 14.31
C PRO A 463 10.65 16.55 13.36
N VAL A 464 11.94 16.63 12.99
CA VAL A 464 12.62 15.54 12.28
C VAL A 464 13.00 14.47 13.30
N PRO A 465 12.73 13.17 13.07
CA PRO A 465 13.27 12.08 13.88
C PRO A 465 14.81 12.07 13.83
N GLU A 466 15.47 11.62 14.90
CA GLU A 466 16.92 11.38 14.81
C GLU A 466 17.21 10.23 13.83
N ASP A 467 16.43 9.15 13.91
CA ASP A 467 16.57 7.95 13.06
C ASP A 467 15.34 7.74 12.15
N LEU A 468 15.59 7.56 10.85
CA LEU A 468 14.61 7.17 9.83
C LEU A 468 14.88 5.76 9.26
N GLY A 469 15.86 5.05 9.82
CA GLY A 469 16.22 3.69 9.45
C GLY A 469 16.68 3.56 8.01
N ASN A 470 16.26 2.51 7.32
CA ASN A 470 16.65 2.27 5.92
C ASN A 470 15.84 3.11 4.88
N TYR A 471 14.87 3.92 5.31
CA TYR A 471 14.05 4.77 4.41
C TYR A 471 14.82 5.99 3.86
N SER A 472 15.46 6.80 4.71
CA SER A 472 16.07 8.09 4.33
C SER A 472 17.12 8.51 5.37
N ARG A 473 18.02 9.42 4.99
CA ARG A 473 18.79 10.26 5.92
C ARG A 473 17.85 11.26 6.62
N SER A 474 18.18 11.64 7.85
CA SER A 474 17.48 12.71 8.59
C SER A 474 18.07 14.10 8.29
N ASP A 475 19.39 14.19 8.07
CA ASP A 475 20.09 15.46 7.82
C ASP A 475 20.05 15.90 6.34
N PHE A 476 19.29 16.96 6.07
CA PHE A 476 19.27 17.71 4.82
C PHE A 476 19.78 19.17 4.96
N SER A 477 20.47 19.52 6.05
CA SER A 477 20.93 20.90 6.35
C SER A 477 21.85 21.52 5.28
N ARG A 478 22.50 20.68 4.46
CA ARG A 478 23.28 21.09 3.28
C ARG A 478 22.44 21.58 2.08
N ILE A 479 21.13 21.34 2.09
CA ILE A 479 20.22 21.79 1.03
C ILE A 479 19.74 23.20 1.35
N THR A 480 19.91 24.13 0.40
CA THR A 480 19.23 25.42 0.44
C THR A 480 17.83 25.24 -0.18
N PRO A 481 16.73 25.44 0.56
CA PRO A 481 15.40 25.31 -0.01
C PRO A 481 15.15 26.34 -1.12
N THR A 482 14.32 25.97 -2.09
CA THR A 482 13.98 26.82 -3.24
C THR A 482 12.47 26.83 -3.50
N SER A 483 12.05 27.58 -4.51
CA SER A 483 10.66 27.62 -5.01
C SER A 483 10.63 27.28 -6.49
N LYS A 484 9.63 26.50 -6.91
CA LYS A 484 9.48 25.99 -8.28
C LYS A 484 8.01 26.05 -8.69
N THR A 485 7.72 26.69 -9.83
CA THR A 485 6.42 26.57 -10.49
C THR A 485 6.49 25.42 -11.50
N ILE A 486 5.48 24.54 -11.50
CA ILE A 486 5.33 23.45 -12.46
C ILE A 486 3.96 23.52 -13.13
N THR A 487 3.91 23.11 -14.39
CA THR A 487 2.66 22.77 -15.09
C THR A 487 2.67 21.26 -15.32
N LEU A 488 1.54 20.59 -15.04
CA LEU A 488 1.37 19.15 -15.25
C LEU A 488 0.03 18.88 -15.95
N THR A 489 0.02 17.93 -16.88
CA THR A 489 -1.20 17.31 -17.38
C THR A 489 -1.68 16.27 -16.38
N SER A 490 -2.92 16.38 -15.92
CA SER A 490 -3.50 15.47 -14.94
C SER A 490 -3.62 14.04 -15.48
N LYS A 491 -3.39 13.04 -14.61
CA LYS A 491 -3.74 11.64 -14.84
C LYS A 491 -4.18 10.97 -13.54
N GLN A 492 -5.13 10.05 -13.65
CA GLN A 492 -5.64 9.23 -12.55
C GLN A 492 -4.56 8.33 -11.94
N SER A 493 -4.79 7.93 -10.69
CA SER A 493 -3.74 7.62 -9.71
C SER A 493 -3.02 8.91 -9.28
N PHE A 494 -1.81 9.19 -9.76
CA PHE A 494 -1.07 10.40 -9.42
C PHE A 494 0.02 10.73 -10.46
N ARG A 495 0.68 11.87 -10.29
CA ARG A 495 1.90 12.27 -11.02
C ARG A 495 3.00 12.71 -10.04
N SER A 496 4.25 12.44 -10.37
CA SER A 496 5.41 13.05 -9.70
C SER A 496 5.57 14.53 -10.05
N SER A 497 5.78 15.36 -9.04
CA SER A 497 5.95 16.83 -9.18
C SER A 497 7.39 17.26 -9.52
N GLY A 498 8.36 16.36 -9.30
CA GLY A 498 9.78 16.67 -9.35
C GLY A 498 10.21 17.74 -8.34
N VAL A 499 9.57 17.79 -7.17
CA VAL A 499 10.03 18.50 -5.97
C VAL A 499 9.96 17.59 -4.75
N TYR A 500 10.74 17.94 -3.73
CA TYR A 500 10.96 17.14 -2.53
C TYR A 500 10.56 17.92 -1.27
N ALA A 501 9.76 17.31 -0.39
CA ALA A 501 9.53 17.81 0.96
C ALA A 501 10.78 17.51 1.80
N LEU A 502 11.49 18.55 2.24
CA LEU A 502 12.61 18.39 3.17
C LEU A 502 12.06 18.06 4.57
N PRO A 503 12.64 17.09 5.32
CA PRO A 503 12.16 16.75 6.66
C PRO A 503 12.10 17.98 7.58
N GLY A 504 10.97 18.13 8.27
CA GLY A 504 10.72 19.21 9.23
C GLY A 504 10.66 20.62 8.64
N GLN A 505 10.65 20.78 7.32
CA GLN A 505 10.51 22.07 6.64
C GLN A 505 9.08 22.29 6.16
N THR A 506 8.48 23.44 6.49
CA THR A 506 7.13 23.79 6.05
C THR A 506 7.11 24.06 4.56
N VAL A 507 6.43 23.22 3.79
CA VAL A 507 6.19 23.42 2.36
C VAL A 507 4.92 24.25 2.18
N ARG A 508 4.96 25.24 1.29
CA ARG A 508 3.76 25.92 0.77
C ARG A 508 3.48 25.45 -0.65
N VAL A 509 2.22 25.17 -0.95
CA VAL A 509 1.76 24.82 -2.30
C VAL A 509 0.58 25.70 -2.68
N THR A 510 0.71 26.41 -3.80
CA THR A 510 -0.33 27.31 -4.32
C THR A 510 -0.77 26.83 -5.70
N ARG A 511 -2.06 26.54 -5.88
CA ARG A 511 -2.63 26.14 -7.18
C ARG A 511 -3.00 27.39 -7.99
N LEU A 512 -2.47 27.49 -9.21
CA LEU A 512 -2.54 28.69 -10.06
C LEU A 512 -3.51 28.56 -11.23
N ASP A 513 -3.86 27.35 -11.65
CA ASP A 513 -4.91 27.13 -12.65
C ASP A 513 -6.32 27.28 -12.05
N ASN A 514 -7.33 27.35 -12.93
CA ASN A 514 -8.74 27.42 -12.59
C ASN A 514 -9.58 26.29 -13.23
N ASN A 515 -8.96 25.14 -13.49
CA ASN A 515 -9.61 24.03 -14.19
C ASN A 515 -10.34 23.08 -13.23
N GLU A 516 -11.47 22.52 -13.68
CA GLU A 516 -12.33 21.64 -12.89
C GLU A 516 -11.75 20.22 -12.82
N VAL A 517 -10.84 19.99 -11.87
CA VAL A 517 -10.24 18.70 -11.55
C VAL A 517 -9.94 18.63 -10.06
N ASP A 518 -10.43 17.59 -9.38
CA ASP A 518 -10.12 17.36 -7.97
C ASP A 518 -8.65 16.98 -7.85
N THR A 519 -7.96 17.68 -6.97
CA THR A 519 -6.51 17.61 -6.81
C THR A 519 -6.18 17.45 -5.34
N SER A 520 -5.21 16.59 -5.02
CA SER A 520 -4.61 16.56 -3.69
C SER A 520 -3.09 16.41 -3.77
N ILE A 521 -2.40 16.96 -2.77
CA ILE A 521 -0.95 16.85 -2.59
C ILE A 521 -0.65 15.78 -1.55
N ARG A 522 0.31 14.89 -1.81
CA ARG A 522 0.84 13.98 -0.79
C ARG A 522 2.37 13.90 -0.85
N VAL A 523 2.98 13.50 0.25
CA VAL A 523 4.40 13.15 0.32
C VAL A 523 4.54 11.64 0.17
N ASN A 524 5.48 11.21 -0.69
CA ASN A 524 5.90 9.82 -0.92
C ASN A 524 4.82 8.90 -1.54
N SER A 525 5.21 7.69 -1.92
CA SER A 525 4.41 6.63 -2.56
C SER A 525 4.59 5.25 -1.92
N VAL A 526 5.51 5.10 -0.96
CA VAL A 526 5.78 3.85 -0.24
C VAL A 526 4.52 3.36 0.50
N ARG A 527 4.07 2.15 0.14
CA ARG A 527 2.94 1.47 0.79
C ARG A 527 3.32 1.06 2.21
N SER A 528 2.39 1.15 3.17
CA SER A 528 2.66 0.87 4.59
C SER A 528 3.06 -0.58 4.88
N GLY A 529 2.82 -1.53 3.96
CA GLY A 529 3.35 -2.89 4.07
C GLY A 529 4.82 -3.03 3.72
N ALA A 530 5.47 -2.00 3.19
CA ALA A 530 6.93 -1.94 2.97
C ALA A 530 7.72 -1.83 4.29
N THR A 531 7.04 -1.61 5.41
CA THR A 531 7.58 -1.79 6.76
C THR A 531 7.07 -3.11 7.31
N HIS A 532 8.00 -3.94 7.82
CA HIS A 532 7.76 -5.32 8.25
C HIS A 532 7.86 -5.44 9.77
N GLU A 533 7.07 -4.64 10.48
CA GLU A 533 7.17 -4.46 11.95
C GLU A 533 7.06 -5.77 12.75
N TRP A 534 6.31 -6.75 12.23
CA TRP A 534 6.08 -8.04 12.90
C TRP A 534 7.16 -9.10 12.63
N ASP A 535 8.08 -8.84 11.70
CA ASP A 535 9.13 -9.80 11.32
C ASP A 535 10.36 -9.63 12.23
N SER A 536 11.13 -10.71 12.44
CA SER A 536 12.39 -10.63 13.20
C SER A 536 13.36 -9.66 12.53
N ASN A 537 13.74 -8.61 13.26
CA ASN A 537 14.52 -7.46 12.78
C ASN A 537 13.90 -6.71 11.58
N GLY A 538 12.58 -6.83 11.37
CA GLY A 538 11.87 -6.24 10.23
C GLY A 538 11.39 -4.80 10.42
N TYR A 539 11.20 -4.34 11.66
CA TYR A 539 10.86 -2.93 11.95
C TYR A 539 12.11 -2.06 11.75
N THR A 540 12.33 -1.64 10.51
CA THR A 540 13.62 -1.11 10.00
C THR A 540 13.56 0.36 9.60
N ARG A 541 12.39 0.98 9.77
CA ARG A 541 11.94 2.27 9.23
C ARG A 541 10.57 2.62 9.83
N PRO A 542 10.11 3.88 9.76
CA PRO A 542 8.73 4.25 10.07
C PRO A 542 7.68 3.43 9.32
N LYS A 543 6.51 3.20 9.91
CA LYS A 543 5.39 2.40 9.35
C LYS A 543 4.62 3.11 8.25
N TYR A 544 4.29 4.38 8.45
CA TYR A 544 3.41 5.15 7.55
C TYR A 544 4.21 6.24 6.83
N LEU A 545 4.98 5.80 5.83
CA LEU A 545 5.93 6.64 5.10
C LEU A 545 5.33 7.53 4.00
N ALA A 546 4.14 7.18 3.50
CA ALA A 546 3.33 8.06 2.67
C ALA A 546 2.36 8.88 3.54
N SER A 547 2.27 10.18 3.28
CA SER A 547 1.30 11.04 3.96
C SER A 547 -0.13 10.79 3.47
N GLN A 548 -1.10 11.33 4.20
CA GLN A 548 -2.43 11.54 3.63
C GLN A 548 -2.40 12.51 2.45
N ASN A 549 -3.46 12.43 1.66
CA ASN A 549 -3.81 13.32 0.57
C ASN A 549 -4.40 14.63 1.12
N LEU A 550 -3.68 15.75 0.97
CA LEU A 550 -4.15 17.09 1.32
C LEU A 550 -4.88 17.71 0.13
N ALA A 551 -6.19 17.93 0.21
CA ALA A 551 -6.97 18.52 -0.89
C ALA A 551 -6.50 19.95 -1.24
N ILE A 552 -6.55 20.33 -2.53
CA ILE A 552 -6.23 21.69 -2.98
C ILE A 552 -7.14 22.16 -4.15
N LYS A 553 -7.94 23.18 -3.87
CA LYS A 553 -8.86 23.83 -4.82
C LYS A 553 -8.12 24.83 -5.71
N PHE A 554 -8.76 25.27 -6.80
CA PHE A 554 -8.18 26.28 -7.67
C PHE A 554 -7.97 27.62 -6.92
N GLY A 555 -6.83 28.26 -7.13
CA GLY A 555 -6.45 29.49 -6.42
C GLY A 555 -6.14 29.34 -4.92
N GLU A 556 -6.23 28.12 -4.36
CA GLU A 556 -5.95 27.86 -2.95
C GLU A 556 -4.44 27.78 -2.66
N SER A 557 -4.06 28.01 -1.39
CA SER A 557 -2.68 27.86 -0.91
C SER A 557 -2.68 27.05 0.39
N ILE A 558 -2.13 25.83 0.35
CA ILE A 558 -1.99 24.97 1.53
C ILE A 558 -0.55 25.04 2.09
N VAL A 559 -0.41 24.70 3.37
CA VAL A 559 0.88 24.65 4.09
C VAL A 559 0.96 23.42 5.00
N PHE A 560 2.01 22.62 4.82
CA PHE A 560 2.22 21.36 5.55
C PHE A 560 3.69 21.14 5.88
N THR A 561 3.98 20.32 6.89
CA THR A 561 5.34 19.97 7.31
C THR A 561 5.40 18.46 7.55
N SER A 562 6.16 17.72 6.73
CA SER A 562 6.37 16.28 6.91
C SER A 562 7.55 16.02 7.86
N PRO A 563 7.43 15.11 8.84
CA PRO A 563 8.55 14.76 9.73
C PRO A 563 9.59 13.91 8.99
N TYR A 564 9.17 13.15 7.98
CA TYR A 564 9.99 12.16 7.28
C TYR A 564 10.53 12.67 5.92
N GLY A 565 9.93 13.73 5.38
CA GLY A 565 10.22 14.23 4.03
C GLY A 565 9.91 13.20 2.93
N GLY A 566 10.33 13.50 1.69
CA GLY A 566 10.18 12.61 0.53
C GLY A 566 9.76 13.33 -0.75
N PRO A 567 9.71 12.64 -1.91
CA PRO A 567 9.17 13.18 -3.16
C PRO A 567 7.71 13.60 -2.98
N ILE A 568 7.29 14.71 -3.61
CA ILE A 568 5.90 15.17 -3.55
C ILE A 568 5.14 14.68 -4.80
N HIS A 569 3.96 14.11 -4.57
CA HIS A 569 3.06 13.60 -5.61
C HIS A 569 1.77 14.43 -5.64
N ILE A 570 1.16 14.53 -6.83
CA ILE A 570 -0.15 15.17 -7.02
C ILE A 570 -1.14 14.12 -7.53
N THR A 571 -2.23 13.88 -6.80
CA THR A 571 -3.30 12.97 -7.22
C THR A 571 -4.36 13.73 -8.01
N PHE A 572 -4.97 13.10 -9.02
CA PHE A 572 -6.06 13.71 -9.79
C PHE A 572 -7.25 12.75 -9.97
N ASN A 573 -8.48 13.27 -9.97
CA ASN A 573 -9.68 12.49 -10.28
C ASN A 573 -9.91 12.26 -11.79
N THR A 574 -9.26 13.05 -12.66
CA THR A 574 -9.56 13.14 -14.11
C THR A 574 -8.27 13.31 -14.93
N ASN A 575 -8.26 12.80 -16.16
CA ASN A 575 -7.12 12.86 -17.09
C ASN A 575 -7.15 14.11 -17.99
N ASP A 576 -5.98 14.46 -18.54
CA ASP A 576 -5.77 15.39 -19.65
C ASP A 576 -6.22 16.84 -19.43
N ILE A 577 -6.28 17.25 -18.17
CA ILE A 577 -6.51 18.64 -17.75
C ILE A 577 -5.17 19.26 -17.37
N GLU A 578 -4.83 20.41 -17.97
CA GLU A 578 -3.63 21.17 -17.58
C GLU A 578 -3.84 21.78 -16.18
N THR A 579 -2.86 21.59 -15.30
CA THR A 579 -2.85 22.12 -13.92
C THR A 579 -1.53 22.80 -13.63
N GLN A 580 -1.54 23.80 -12.74
CA GLN A 580 -0.33 24.58 -12.44
C GLN A 580 -0.20 24.84 -10.95
N PHE A 581 1.00 24.63 -10.42
CA PHE A 581 1.31 24.75 -9.00
C PHE A 581 2.61 25.52 -8.79
N THR A 582 2.67 26.37 -7.77
CA THR A 582 3.93 26.87 -7.22
C THR A 582 4.18 26.20 -5.87
N PHE A 583 5.34 25.56 -5.77
CA PHE A 583 5.88 25.02 -4.52
C PHE A 583 6.93 25.99 -3.98
N GLU A 584 6.94 26.19 -2.66
CA GLU A 584 7.93 27.02 -1.96
C GLU A 584 8.53 26.24 -0.78
N ASN A 585 9.78 26.53 -0.45
CA ASN A 585 10.58 25.86 0.59
C ASN A 585 10.80 24.35 0.34
N ILE A 586 11.00 23.98 -0.92
CA ILE A 586 11.21 22.59 -1.35
C ILE A 586 12.68 22.29 -1.69
N GLY A 587 13.01 21.00 -1.68
CA GLY A 587 14.21 20.45 -2.33
C GLY A 587 13.94 20.04 -3.77
N GLU A 588 15.00 19.80 -4.53
CA GLU A 588 14.95 19.27 -5.90
C GLU A 588 15.85 18.03 -6.00
N HIS A 589 15.24 16.86 -5.88
CA HIS A 589 15.91 15.56 -6.01
C HIS A 589 16.19 15.21 -7.49
N ALA A 590 16.79 14.03 -7.72
CA ALA A 590 17.01 13.51 -9.06
C ALA A 590 15.68 13.10 -9.70
N PHE A 591 15.06 14.04 -10.41
CA PHE A 591 13.81 13.84 -11.16
C PHE A 591 14.04 14.05 -12.66
N TRP A 592 13.53 13.13 -13.48
CA TRP A 592 13.55 13.22 -14.95
C TRP A 592 12.14 13.09 -15.53
N SER A 593 11.76 13.99 -16.44
CA SER A 593 10.48 13.96 -17.16
C SER A 593 10.62 14.17 -18.68
N GLY A 594 11.85 14.31 -19.17
CA GLY A 594 12.18 14.55 -20.57
C GLY A 594 13.62 15.05 -20.71
N SER A 595 14.11 15.17 -21.94
CA SER A 595 15.52 15.51 -22.24
C SER A 595 15.98 16.88 -21.72
N GLN A 596 15.06 17.77 -21.34
CA GLN A 596 15.38 19.00 -20.61
C GLN A 596 16.04 18.73 -19.25
N ASP A 597 15.76 17.57 -18.64
CA ASP A 597 16.23 17.20 -17.30
C ASP A 597 17.56 16.44 -17.31
N ASP A 598 18.04 15.93 -18.47
CA ASP A 598 19.20 15.01 -18.60
C ASP A 598 20.43 15.42 -17.76
N THR A 599 20.84 16.69 -17.89
CA THR A 599 22.01 17.24 -17.19
C THR A 599 21.73 17.48 -15.70
N LYS A 600 20.50 17.85 -15.35
CA LYS A 600 20.08 18.09 -13.96
C LYS A 600 19.99 16.79 -13.18
N PHE A 601 19.34 15.77 -13.76
CA PHE A 601 19.16 14.45 -13.19
C PHE A 601 20.49 13.76 -12.90
N THR A 602 21.37 13.68 -13.92
CA THR A 602 22.71 13.08 -13.79
C THR A 602 23.54 13.79 -12.72
N LYS A 603 23.45 15.12 -12.63
CA LYS A 603 24.11 15.88 -11.56
C LYS A 603 23.49 15.59 -10.18
N ALA A 604 22.17 15.57 -10.05
CA ALA A 604 21.49 15.37 -8.78
C ALA A 604 21.76 13.98 -8.16
N LEU A 605 21.91 12.94 -9.00
CA LEU A 605 22.41 11.63 -8.57
C LEU A 605 23.88 11.71 -8.12
N ALA A 606 24.75 12.31 -8.93
CA ALA A 606 26.19 12.40 -8.65
C ALA A 606 26.56 13.29 -7.44
N ASP A 607 25.68 14.21 -7.04
CA ASP A 607 25.84 15.02 -5.84
C ASP A 607 25.51 14.24 -4.54
N ASP A 608 24.79 13.11 -4.62
CA ASP A 608 24.22 12.38 -3.46
C ASP A 608 23.63 13.31 -2.39
N HIS A 609 22.64 14.10 -2.81
CA HIS A 609 21.93 15.03 -1.93
C HIS A 609 20.62 14.46 -1.35
N TYR A 610 20.03 13.44 -1.99
CA TYR A 610 18.73 12.86 -1.61
C TYR A 610 18.74 11.33 -1.76
N ASP A 611 18.07 10.61 -0.86
CA ASP A 611 17.95 9.14 -0.91
C ASP A 611 16.98 8.61 -1.96
N TRP A 612 16.27 9.49 -2.67
CA TRP A 612 15.21 9.15 -3.60
C TRP A 612 15.40 9.82 -4.96
N ALA A 613 15.08 9.08 -6.01
CA ALA A 613 15.16 9.50 -7.40
C ALA A 613 13.94 8.99 -8.18
N GLU A 614 13.57 9.71 -9.23
CA GLU A 614 12.34 9.49 -9.99
C GLU A 614 12.51 9.67 -11.50
N ILE A 615 11.85 8.82 -12.27
CA ILE A 615 11.78 8.92 -13.74
C ILE A 615 10.33 8.81 -14.18
N ALA A 616 9.83 9.82 -14.89
CA ALA A 616 8.44 9.92 -15.32
C ALA A 616 8.30 9.90 -16.85
N THR A 617 7.31 9.15 -17.33
CA THR A 617 6.87 9.08 -18.74
C THR A 617 5.38 9.48 -18.85
N ASN A 618 4.68 9.23 -19.96
CA ASN A 618 3.24 9.51 -20.02
C ASN A 618 2.41 8.44 -19.31
N SER A 619 2.84 7.18 -19.40
CA SER A 619 2.08 5.99 -18.97
C SER A 619 2.76 5.20 -17.84
N PHE A 620 3.96 5.58 -17.41
CA PHE A 620 4.73 4.89 -16.37
C PHE A 620 5.60 5.86 -15.55
N GLU A 621 5.67 5.71 -14.22
CA GLU A 621 6.59 6.43 -13.34
C GLU A 621 7.35 5.47 -12.40
N VAL A 622 8.65 5.72 -12.23
CA VAL A 622 9.53 4.98 -11.31
C VAL A 622 9.81 5.86 -10.10
N HIS A 623 9.47 5.37 -8.91
CA HIS A 623 9.82 5.98 -7.62
C HIS A 623 10.79 5.05 -6.92
N SER A 624 12.02 5.50 -6.64
CA SER A 624 13.09 4.57 -6.27
C SER A 624 14.07 5.19 -5.29
N LYS A 625 14.64 4.36 -4.42
CA LYS A 625 15.87 4.70 -3.71
C LYS A 625 16.96 5.07 -4.73
N ALA A 626 17.76 6.10 -4.44
CA ALA A 626 18.68 6.71 -5.39
C ALA A 626 19.85 5.78 -5.81
N ASP A 627 20.34 4.97 -4.87
CA ASP A 627 21.32 3.90 -5.10
C ASP A 627 20.83 2.85 -6.10
N ARG A 628 19.54 2.51 -6.05
CA ARG A 628 18.91 1.59 -7.01
C ARG A 628 18.74 2.18 -8.40
N ILE A 629 18.45 3.47 -8.52
CA ILE A 629 18.48 4.16 -9.83
C ILE A 629 19.90 4.17 -10.41
N VAL A 630 20.93 4.40 -9.59
CA VAL A 630 22.33 4.27 -10.04
C VAL A 630 22.59 2.84 -10.53
N SER A 631 22.22 1.81 -9.76
CA SER A 631 22.32 0.40 -10.16
C SER A 631 21.56 0.08 -11.47
N THR A 632 20.39 0.67 -11.72
CA THR A 632 19.67 0.52 -13.00
C THR A 632 20.48 1.10 -14.18
N LEU A 633 21.15 2.23 -13.96
CA LEU A 633 21.90 2.98 -14.98
C LEU A 633 23.35 2.50 -15.17
N GLU A 634 23.87 1.64 -14.30
CA GLU A 634 25.14 0.92 -14.52
C GLU A 634 25.04 -0.16 -15.62
N THR A 635 23.85 -0.43 -16.15
CA THR A 635 23.68 -1.41 -17.25
C THR A 635 24.16 -0.89 -18.60
N SER A 636 24.66 -1.81 -19.43
CA SER A 636 25.18 -1.53 -20.77
C SER A 636 24.12 -1.20 -21.84
N TYR A 637 22.83 -1.09 -21.47
CA TYR A 637 21.70 -0.98 -22.40
C TYR A 637 20.91 0.34 -22.28
N TRP A 638 20.94 0.97 -21.10
CA TRP A 638 20.33 2.27 -20.82
C TRP A 638 21.13 2.94 -19.69
N ASN A 639 22.19 3.68 -20.07
CA ASN A 639 23.08 4.34 -19.11
C ASN A 639 22.66 5.80 -18.83
N THR A 640 21.64 6.29 -19.55
CA THR A 640 20.99 7.57 -19.31
C THR A 640 19.51 7.41 -18.96
N ALA A 641 18.96 8.37 -18.22
CA ALA A 641 17.52 8.41 -17.91
C ALA A 641 16.64 8.47 -19.17
N ALA A 642 17.12 9.11 -20.25
CA ALA A 642 16.42 9.16 -21.52
C ALA A 642 16.34 7.78 -22.22
N GLU A 643 17.45 7.04 -22.30
CA GLU A 643 17.44 5.66 -22.82
C GLU A 643 16.55 4.75 -21.98
N LEU A 644 16.63 4.87 -20.65
CA LEU A 644 15.79 4.12 -19.71
C LEU A 644 14.30 4.45 -19.87
N ALA A 645 13.94 5.72 -20.05
CA ALA A 645 12.56 6.14 -20.29
C ALA A 645 11.98 5.59 -21.60
N GLU A 646 12.75 5.57 -22.69
CA GLU A 646 12.31 4.94 -23.93
C GLU A 646 12.24 3.40 -23.81
N ALA A 647 13.14 2.78 -23.05
CA ALA A 647 13.07 1.35 -22.72
C ALA A 647 11.86 1.00 -21.84
N ILE A 648 11.47 1.87 -20.90
CA ILE A 648 10.22 1.76 -20.12
C ILE A 648 9.01 1.80 -21.05
N LYS A 649 8.90 2.84 -21.89
CA LYS A 649 7.80 2.97 -22.86
C LYS A 649 7.70 1.75 -23.77
N LEU A 650 8.82 1.24 -24.28
CA LEU A 650 8.82 0.12 -25.21
C LEU A 650 8.52 -1.23 -24.55
N TYR A 651 9.22 -1.58 -23.47
CA TYR A 651 9.17 -2.92 -22.88
C TYR A 651 8.20 -3.04 -21.70
N ALA A 652 8.15 -2.06 -20.81
CA ALA A 652 7.27 -2.10 -19.63
C ALA A 652 5.83 -1.65 -19.95
N THR A 653 5.65 -0.69 -20.88
CA THR A 653 4.32 -0.20 -21.30
C THR A 653 3.85 -0.83 -22.62
N ASN A 654 4.48 -0.51 -23.76
CA ASN A 654 3.96 -0.84 -25.09
C ASN A 654 3.74 -2.34 -25.27
N TYR A 655 4.77 -3.19 -25.14
CA TYR A 655 4.60 -4.62 -25.41
C TYR A 655 3.67 -5.33 -24.43
N THR A 656 3.63 -4.94 -23.15
CA THR A 656 2.71 -5.54 -22.17
C THR A 656 1.25 -5.19 -22.48
N HIS A 657 0.96 -3.92 -22.83
CA HIS A 657 -0.40 -3.46 -23.07
C HIS A 657 -0.92 -3.81 -24.49
N VAL A 658 -0.03 -3.91 -25.50
CA VAL A 658 -0.35 -4.54 -26.80
C VAL A 658 -0.75 -6.01 -26.59
N LEU A 659 -0.02 -6.77 -25.77
CA LEU A 659 -0.37 -8.16 -25.47
C LEU A 659 -1.69 -8.28 -24.67
N ALA A 660 -1.99 -7.29 -23.82
CA ALA A 660 -3.29 -7.16 -23.17
C ALA A 660 -4.42 -6.66 -24.11
N GLY A 661 -4.12 -6.38 -25.39
CA GLY A 661 -5.07 -5.94 -26.42
C GLY A 661 -5.63 -4.53 -26.22
N PHE A 662 -4.89 -3.64 -25.55
CA PHE A 662 -5.27 -2.24 -25.35
C PHE A 662 -4.58 -1.30 -26.34
N GLN A 663 -5.24 -0.20 -26.67
CA GLN A 663 -4.64 1.00 -27.25
C GLN A 663 -4.48 2.10 -26.19
N GLY A 664 -3.65 3.12 -26.41
CA GLY A 664 -3.50 4.22 -25.44
C GLY A 664 -2.22 5.04 -25.63
N PRO A 665 -1.92 5.99 -24.71
CA PRO A 665 -0.66 6.71 -24.70
C PRO A 665 0.55 5.79 -24.51
N ASP A 666 1.63 6.09 -25.20
CA ASP A 666 2.85 5.27 -25.30
C ASP A 666 2.60 3.81 -25.78
N ILE A 667 1.47 3.53 -26.45
CA ILE A 667 1.13 2.23 -27.07
C ILE A 667 1.04 2.35 -28.60
N THR A 668 1.82 1.53 -29.31
CA THR A 668 1.89 1.51 -30.78
C THR A 668 0.76 0.67 -31.39
N PRO A 669 0.04 1.15 -32.42
CA PRO A 669 -0.96 0.35 -33.12
C PRO A 669 -0.39 -0.86 -33.88
N GLU A 670 -0.35 -2.02 -33.21
CA GLU A 670 0.03 -3.31 -33.81
C GLU A 670 -1.03 -3.83 -34.82
N PRO A 671 -0.70 -4.02 -36.11
CA PRO A 671 -1.65 -4.50 -37.13
C PRO A 671 -2.27 -5.86 -36.85
N GLU A 672 -1.54 -6.83 -36.30
CA GLU A 672 -2.05 -8.18 -36.03
C GLU A 672 -3.06 -8.23 -34.88
N VAL A 673 -3.14 -7.17 -34.07
CA VAL A 673 -4.04 -7.03 -32.92
C VAL A 673 -5.14 -6.01 -33.22
N HIS A 674 -4.77 -4.75 -33.45
CA HIS A 674 -5.71 -3.64 -33.60
C HIS A 674 -6.32 -3.57 -35.01
N GLY A 675 -5.50 -3.76 -36.05
CA GLY A 675 -6.00 -3.83 -37.44
C GLY A 675 -6.85 -5.07 -37.69
N TRP A 676 -6.53 -6.18 -37.02
CA TRP A 676 -7.41 -7.36 -36.96
C TRP A 676 -8.76 -7.02 -36.28
N ALA A 677 -8.74 -6.40 -35.09
CA ALA A 677 -9.97 -6.06 -34.37
C ALA A 677 -10.88 -5.13 -35.18
N GLU A 678 -10.33 -4.11 -35.86
CA GLU A 678 -11.07 -3.26 -36.80
C GLU A 678 -11.71 -4.07 -37.94
N THR A 679 -10.96 -5.01 -38.52
CA THR A 679 -11.42 -5.89 -39.62
C THR A 679 -12.56 -6.82 -39.18
N GLU A 680 -12.52 -7.34 -37.96
CA GLU A 680 -13.56 -8.20 -37.37
C GLU A 680 -14.73 -7.40 -36.75
N GLY A 681 -14.66 -6.07 -36.74
CA GLY A 681 -15.68 -5.20 -36.14
C GLY A 681 -15.75 -5.28 -34.61
N LEU A 682 -14.62 -5.51 -33.94
CA LEU A 682 -14.49 -5.61 -32.48
C LEU A 682 -13.92 -4.31 -31.89
N ALA A 683 -14.42 -3.91 -30.73
CA ALA A 683 -13.96 -2.70 -30.05
C ALA A 683 -12.61 -2.91 -29.33
N VAL A 684 -11.61 -2.09 -29.66
CA VAL A 684 -10.35 -2.00 -28.89
C VAL A 684 -10.57 -1.10 -27.68
N ALA A 685 -10.28 -1.61 -26.48
CA ALA A 685 -10.36 -0.82 -25.26
C ALA A 685 -9.16 0.13 -25.16
N THR A 686 -9.41 1.37 -24.71
CA THR A 686 -8.33 2.33 -24.42
C THR A 686 -7.91 2.23 -22.96
N VAL A 687 -6.60 2.21 -22.71
CA VAL A 687 -6.00 2.33 -21.37
C VAL A 687 -5.22 3.64 -21.28
N ASP A 688 -5.45 4.39 -20.21
CA ASP A 688 -4.83 5.69 -19.97
C ASP A 688 -4.73 5.92 -18.45
N ILE A 689 -3.87 5.12 -17.81
CA ILE A 689 -3.60 5.17 -16.38
C ILE A 689 -2.09 5.03 -16.22
N VAL A 690 -1.49 5.91 -15.41
CA VAL A 690 -0.06 5.82 -15.10
C VAL A 690 0.19 4.58 -14.23
N LYS A 691 1.11 3.72 -14.68
CA LYS A 691 1.63 2.60 -13.89
C LYS A 691 2.80 3.09 -13.04
N HIS A 692 2.84 2.72 -11.77
CA HIS A 692 3.87 3.17 -10.82
C HIS A 692 4.64 1.97 -10.25
N VAL A 693 5.92 2.17 -9.95
CA VAL A 693 6.74 1.22 -9.18
C VAL A 693 7.45 1.92 -8.02
N ASN A 694 7.42 1.30 -6.85
CA ASN A 694 8.30 1.61 -5.71
C ASN A 694 9.48 0.62 -5.71
N ALA A 695 10.66 1.05 -6.17
CA ALA A 695 11.89 0.30 -5.98
C ALA A 695 12.49 0.64 -4.60
N ASP A 696 11.94 -0.01 -3.58
CA ASP A 696 12.30 0.09 -2.15
C ASP A 696 12.04 -1.27 -1.45
N GLN A 697 11.67 -1.33 -0.18
CA GLN A 697 11.25 -2.56 0.51
C GLN A 697 9.86 -2.98 0.02
N ALA A 698 9.63 -4.25 -0.30
CA ALA A 698 8.37 -4.68 -0.92
C ALA A 698 7.23 -4.88 0.11
N THR A 699 5.98 -4.56 -0.24
CA THR A 699 4.80 -4.81 0.63
C THR A 699 4.59 -6.28 0.99
N CYS A 700 5.06 -7.18 0.14
CA CYS A 700 4.98 -8.63 0.31
C CYS A 700 6.06 -9.31 -0.55
N GLY A 701 6.56 -10.47 -0.10
CA GLY A 701 7.55 -11.26 -0.85
C GLY A 701 8.81 -10.47 -1.26
N GLY A 702 9.40 -10.83 -2.40
CA GLY A 702 10.47 -10.05 -3.04
C GLY A 702 9.95 -8.89 -3.90
N ALA A 703 8.72 -9.01 -4.39
CA ALA A 703 7.98 -7.99 -5.11
C ALA A 703 6.47 -8.17 -4.85
N CYS A 704 5.69 -7.09 -4.94
CA CYS A 704 4.29 -7.09 -4.52
C CYS A 704 3.41 -6.20 -5.40
N SER A 705 2.55 -6.81 -6.21
CA SER A 705 1.62 -6.14 -7.13
C SER A 705 0.78 -5.02 -6.51
N GLY A 706 0.38 -4.08 -7.36
CA GLY A 706 -0.40 -2.88 -6.99
C GLY A 706 -0.29 -1.78 -8.06
N ASN A 707 -0.70 -0.57 -7.68
CA ASN A 707 -0.32 0.66 -8.38
C ASN A 707 -0.06 1.79 -7.35
N PRO A 708 1.17 1.96 -6.83
CA PRO A 708 2.40 1.26 -7.25
C PRO A 708 2.41 -0.23 -6.92
N TYR A 709 3.15 -1.01 -7.72
CA TYR A 709 3.73 -2.26 -7.22
C TYR A 709 5.08 -1.96 -6.56
N ASP A 710 5.52 -2.82 -5.63
CA ASP A 710 6.81 -2.65 -4.95
C ASP A 710 7.78 -3.76 -5.35
N THR A 711 9.09 -3.50 -5.34
CA THR A 711 10.15 -4.50 -5.58
C THR A 711 11.39 -4.23 -4.74
N TYR A 712 11.95 -5.27 -4.13
CA TYR A 712 13.26 -5.24 -3.44
C TYR A 712 14.45 -5.04 -4.40
N GLY A 713 14.26 -5.22 -5.71
CA GLY A 713 15.30 -5.03 -6.72
C GLY A 713 15.51 -3.57 -7.13
N SER A 714 16.53 -3.34 -7.95
CA SER A 714 16.61 -2.17 -8.84
C SER A 714 15.62 -2.37 -9.99
N PHE A 715 14.89 -1.34 -10.41
CA PHE A 715 13.92 -1.49 -11.50
C PHE A 715 14.64 -1.63 -12.86
N HIS A 716 14.29 -2.65 -13.64
CA HIS A 716 14.76 -2.86 -15.02
C HIS A 716 13.59 -3.17 -15.98
N PRO A 717 13.47 -2.49 -17.14
CA PRO A 717 12.31 -2.64 -18.04
C PRO A 717 12.10 -4.02 -18.69
N VAL A 718 13.11 -4.90 -18.65
CA VAL A 718 13.09 -6.25 -19.26
C VAL A 718 13.31 -7.37 -18.24
N GLU A 719 13.33 -7.06 -16.95
CA GLU A 719 13.46 -8.06 -15.90
C GLU A 719 12.15 -8.84 -15.72
N HIS A 720 12.27 -10.13 -15.37
CA HIS A 720 11.12 -11.01 -15.25
C HIS A 720 10.09 -10.52 -14.22
N GLY A 721 10.53 -10.20 -13.00
CA GLY A 721 9.68 -9.79 -11.88
C GLY A 721 8.92 -8.49 -12.15
N ASN A 722 9.61 -7.42 -12.55
CA ASN A 722 8.97 -6.13 -12.86
C ASN A 722 7.85 -6.29 -13.91
N LEU A 723 8.07 -7.08 -14.95
CA LEU A 723 7.05 -7.37 -15.97
C LEU A 723 5.95 -8.33 -15.50
N HIS A 724 6.24 -9.23 -14.55
CA HIS A 724 5.25 -10.10 -13.89
C HIS A 724 4.28 -9.28 -13.03
N GLU A 725 4.80 -8.33 -12.22
CA GLU A 725 3.99 -7.44 -11.39
C GLU A 725 3.13 -6.47 -12.24
N ILE A 726 3.67 -5.96 -13.36
CA ILE A 726 2.89 -5.20 -14.35
C ILE A 726 1.76 -6.08 -14.92
N GLY A 727 2.06 -7.36 -15.20
CA GLY A 727 1.09 -8.35 -15.68
C GLY A 727 -0.06 -8.63 -14.72
N HIS A 728 0.16 -8.58 -13.40
CA HIS A 728 -0.91 -8.71 -12.41
C HIS A 728 -1.98 -7.61 -12.57
N GLY A 729 -1.57 -6.41 -13.01
CA GLY A 729 -2.46 -5.30 -13.35
C GLY A 729 -2.99 -5.29 -14.79
N LEU A 730 -2.96 -6.43 -15.49
CA LEU A 730 -3.44 -6.61 -16.88
C LEU A 730 -4.24 -7.92 -17.09
N GLN A 731 -3.97 -8.97 -16.33
CA GLN A 731 -4.65 -10.27 -16.45
C GLN A 731 -6.12 -10.25 -16.01
N THR A 732 -6.92 -11.23 -16.49
CA THR A 732 -8.24 -11.55 -15.92
C THR A 732 -8.34 -13.05 -15.66
N ASN A 733 -9.22 -13.47 -14.75
CA ASN A 733 -9.41 -14.88 -14.39
C ASN A 733 -9.88 -15.76 -15.58
N ARG A 734 -10.33 -15.17 -16.70
CA ARG A 734 -10.69 -15.88 -17.93
C ARG A 734 -9.49 -16.39 -18.74
N PHE A 735 -8.26 -16.19 -18.28
CA PHE A 735 -7.03 -16.74 -18.86
C PHE A 735 -6.47 -17.94 -18.07
N LEU A 736 -7.11 -18.29 -16.93
CA LEU A 736 -6.69 -19.37 -16.04
C LEU A 736 -7.42 -20.68 -16.35
N PHE A 737 -6.67 -21.69 -16.79
CA PHE A 737 -7.20 -23.03 -17.05
C PHE A 737 -7.56 -23.78 -15.76
N SER A 738 -8.65 -24.54 -15.83
CA SER A 738 -9.12 -25.43 -14.77
C SER A 738 -8.88 -26.90 -15.14
N PHE A 739 -8.42 -27.70 -14.18
CA PHE A 739 -8.12 -29.12 -14.32
C PHE A 739 -8.82 -29.88 -13.20
N GLY A 740 -9.93 -30.55 -13.52
CA GLY A 740 -10.84 -31.12 -12.53
C GLY A 740 -11.44 -30.01 -11.65
N SER A 741 -11.29 -30.16 -10.33
CA SER A 741 -11.67 -29.17 -9.31
C SER A 741 -10.62 -28.08 -9.08
N ALA A 742 -9.38 -28.27 -9.55
CA ALA A 742 -8.32 -27.26 -9.42
C ALA A 742 -8.43 -26.18 -10.51
N THR A 743 -8.13 -24.94 -10.17
CA THR A 743 -7.86 -23.86 -11.14
C THR A 743 -6.49 -23.29 -10.84
N GLN A 744 -5.68 -23.08 -11.87
CA GLN A 744 -4.29 -22.67 -11.68
C GLN A 744 -4.19 -21.23 -11.16
N GLY A 745 -3.22 -21.00 -10.27
CA GLY A 745 -3.04 -19.72 -9.59
C GLY A 745 -2.67 -18.57 -10.53
N GLY A 746 -3.09 -17.35 -10.16
CA GLY A 746 -2.95 -16.12 -10.95
C GLY A 746 -1.53 -15.58 -11.16
N HIS A 747 -0.50 -16.45 -11.10
CA HIS A 747 0.89 -16.16 -11.49
C HIS A 747 1.27 -16.82 -12.84
N GLY A 748 0.52 -17.84 -13.29
CA GLY A 748 0.80 -18.50 -14.57
C GLY A 748 0.46 -17.64 -15.79
N ALA A 749 -0.57 -16.79 -15.69
CA ALA A 749 -1.00 -15.91 -16.78
C ALA A 749 -0.18 -14.59 -16.86
N THR A 750 0.31 -14.06 -15.74
CA THR A 750 1.18 -12.86 -15.76
C THR A 750 2.50 -13.09 -16.50
N ASN A 751 2.99 -14.33 -16.50
CA ASN A 751 4.22 -14.72 -17.16
C ASN A 751 4.24 -14.42 -18.67
N PHE A 752 3.10 -14.48 -19.39
CA PHE A 752 3.12 -14.22 -20.84
C PHE A 752 3.45 -12.77 -21.23
N TYR A 753 3.09 -11.78 -20.40
CA TYR A 753 3.50 -10.38 -20.63
C TYR A 753 5.02 -10.22 -20.53
N SER A 754 5.60 -10.83 -19.49
CA SER A 754 7.04 -10.85 -19.23
C SER A 754 7.80 -11.54 -20.36
N PHE A 755 7.34 -12.72 -20.79
CA PHE A 755 7.98 -13.50 -21.84
C PHE A 755 7.88 -12.83 -23.23
N TYR A 756 6.77 -12.18 -23.58
CA TYR A 756 6.65 -11.46 -24.85
C TYR A 756 7.59 -10.25 -24.90
N ALA A 757 7.58 -9.35 -23.90
CA ALA A 757 8.45 -8.19 -23.88
C ALA A 757 9.95 -8.58 -23.86
N ARG A 758 10.32 -9.65 -23.14
CA ARG A 758 11.69 -10.21 -23.14
C ARG A 758 12.06 -10.85 -24.48
N GLN A 759 11.13 -11.50 -25.20
CA GLN A 759 11.39 -11.97 -26.56
C GLN A 759 11.61 -10.81 -27.53
N GLN A 760 10.82 -9.72 -27.45
CA GLN A 760 11.02 -8.54 -28.28
C GLN A 760 12.37 -7.85 -28.01
N PHE A 761 12.82 -7.81 -26.74
CA PHE A 761 14.16 -7.34 -26.40
C PHE A 761 15.25 -8.24 -27.02
N PHE A 762 15.11 -9.57 -26.91
CA PHE A 762 16.06 -10.51 -27.52
C PHE A 762 16.10 -10.36 -29.05
N GLU A 763 14.98 -10.32 -29.74
CA GLU A 763 14.95 -10.25 -31.22
C GLU A 763 15.47 -8.89 -31.75
N ALA A 764 15.40 -7.83 -30.94
CA ALA A 764 15.97 -6.52 -31.26
C ALA A 764 17.48 -6.39 -31.00
N THR A 765 18.06 -7.19 -30.08
CA THR A 765 19.43 -7.00 -29.57
C THR A 765 20.36 -8.21 -29.70
N GLY A 766 19.82 -9.42 -29.81
CA GLY A 766 20.53 -10.68 -29.64
C GLY A 766 20.83 -11.06 -28.18
N ILE A 767 20.27 -10.35 -27.20
CA ILE A 767 20.66 -10.46 -25.78
C ILE A 767 19.53 -11.07 -24.96
N HIS A 768 19.81 -12.18 -24.26
CA HIS A 768 18.80 -12.95 -23.53
C HIS A 768 18.37 -12.35 -22.16
N SER A 769 18.41 -11.02 -22.02
CA SER A 769 18.19 -10.23 -20.79
C SER A 769 19.29 -10.38 -19.69
N THR A 770 19.01 -9.85 -18.49
CA THR A 770 19.99 -9.39 -17.48
C THR A 770 20.70 -10.50 -16.68
N PRO A 771 21.82 -10.18 -15.97
CA PRO A 771 22.56 -11.15 -15.16
C PRO A 771 21.67 -11.90 -14.16
N GLY A 772 21.78 -13.23 -14.15
CA GLY A 772 21.00 -14.11 -13.26
C GLY A 772 19.57 -14.43 -13.72
N ALA A 773 19.07 -13.82 -14.81
CA ALA A 773 17.70 -14.05 -15.28
C ALA A 773 17.60 -15.26 -16.22
N THR A 774 16.94 -16.34 -15.78
CA THR A 774 16.58 -17.50 -16.61
C THR A 774 15.89 -17.03 -17.90
N THR A 775 16.41 -17.44 -19.04
CA THR A 775 15.89 -17.00 -20.34
C THR A 775 14.56 -17.71 -20.65
N ILE A 776 13.69 -17.11 -21.48
CA ILE A 776 12.47 -17.79 -21.98
C ILE A 776 12.81 -19.15 -22.61
N CYS A 777 13.98 -19.26 -23.23
CA CYS A 777 14.45 -20.47 -23.89
C CYS A 777 15.05 -21.50 -22.92
N GLU A 778 15.51 -21.10 -21.73
CA GLU A 778 15.91 -22.01 -20.65
C GLU A 778 14.69 -22.53 -19.86
N VAL A 779 13.60 -21.75 -19.79
CA VAL A 779 12.32 -22.24 -19.28
C VAL A 779 11.71 -23.25 -20.27
N GLN A 780 11.54 -22.84 -21.54
CA GLN A 780 10.93 -23.67 -22.60
C GLN A 780 11.78 -24.85 -23.09
N THR A 781 13.07 -24.89 -22.75
CA THR A 781 13.92 -26.09 -22.94
C THR A 781 14.46 -26.64 -21.62
N GLY A 782 13.84 -26.27 -20.49
CA GLY A 782 14.33 -26.60 -19.14
C GLY A 782 14.21 -28.08 -18.77
N PRO A 783 14.90 -28.53 -17.70
CA PRO A 783 14.72 -29.88 -17.15
C PRO A 783 13.27 -30.16 -16.72
N ALA A 784 12.57 -29.16 -16.17
CA ALA A 784 11.16 -29.25 -15.77
C ALA A 784 10.24 -29.55 -16.97
N PHE A 785 10.23 -28.65 -17.96
CA PHE A 785 9.50 -28.76 -19.23
C PHE A 785 9.74 -30.10 -19.96
N ARG A 786 10.99 -30.61 -19.93
CA ARG A 786 11.35 -31.92 -20.50
C ARG A 786 10.81 -33.11 -19.69
N GLY A 787 10.75 -33.01 -18.36
CA GLY A 787 10.12 -34.01 -17.49
C GLY A 787 8.59 -34.03 -17.62
N GLU A 788 7.98 -32.85 -17.67
CA GLU A 788 6.54 -32.65 -17.95
C GLU A 788 6.17 -33.27 -19.31
N PHE A 789 6.92 -32.96 -20.37
CA PHE A 789 6.71 -33.56 -21.70
C PHE A 789 6.81 -35.10 -21.69
N ALA A 790 7.73 -35.68 -20.91
CA ALA A 790 7.82 -37.14 -20.77
C ALA A 790 6.56 -37.74 -20.11
N ALA A 791 6.00 -37.08 -19.09
CA ALA A 791 4.72 -37.49 -18.49
C ALA A 791 3.56 -37.40 -19.50
N PHE A 792 3.51 -36.37 -20.35
CA PHE A 792 2.49 -36.25 -21.40
C PHE A 792 2.66 -37.30 -22.51
N VAL A 793 3.89 -37.68 -22.88
CA VAL A 793 4.15 -38.76 -23.84
C VAL A 793 3.69 -40.13 -23.32
N GLU A 794 3.79 -40.40 -22.01
CA GLU A 794 3.20 -41.61 -21.43
C GLU A 794 1.67 -41.53 -21.31
N ALA A 795 1.12 -40.39 -20.86
CA ALA A 795 -0.32 -40.19 -20.77
C ALA A 795 -1.03 -40.22 -22.15
N ALA A 796 -0.35 -39.80 -23.22
CA ALA A 796 -0.82 -39.90 -24.61
C ALA A 796 -1.05 -41.35 -25.11
N LYS A 797 -0.65 -42.36 -24.33
CA LYS A 797 -0.85 -43.80 -24.63
C LYS A 797 -2.10 -44.40 -23.99
N THR A 798 -2.84 -43.64 -23.16
CA THR A 798 -4.08 -44.12 -22.52
C THR A 798 -5.30 -44.00 -23.45
N GLU A 799 -6.44 -44.54 -23.02
CA GLU A 799 -7.71 -44.48 -23.77
C GLU A 799 -8.29 -43.05 -23.81
N ASP A 800 -8.09 -42.26 -22.76
CA ASP A 800 -8.36 -40.81 -22.71
C ASP A 800 -7.13 -40.07 -22.15
N PRO A 801 -6.22 -39.60 -23.02
CA PRO A 801 -5.08 -38.78 -22.63
C PRO A 801 -5.46 -37.51 -21.88
N GLY A 802 -6.58 -36.87 -22.24
CA GLY A 802 -6.99 -35.60 -21.66
C GLY A 802 -7.44 -35.76 -20.22
N ALA A 803 -8.33 -36.72 -19.95
CA ALA A 803 -8.72 -37.04 -18.57
C ALA A 803 -7.52 -37.51 -17.73
N THR A 804 -6.57 -38.22 -18.34
CA THR A 804 -5.33 -38.66 -17.67
C THR A 804 -4.47 -37.47 -17.24
N ILE A 805 -4.23 -36.51 -18.14
CA ILE A 805 -3.38 -35.34 -17.91
C ILE A 805 -4.05 -34.36 -16.94
N ALA A 806 -5.35 -34.11 -17.09
CA ALA A 806 -6.14 -33.29 -16.17
C ALA A 806 -6.00 -33.78 -14.71
N ALA A 807 -6.13 -35.09 -14.48
CA ALA A 807 -6.01 -35.68 -13.16
C ALA A 807 -4.59 -35.59 -12.55
N ILE A 808 -3.53 -35.58 -13.38
CA ILE A 808 -2.14 -35.38 -12.91
C ILE A 808 -1.93 -33.94 -12.43
N ILE A 809 -2.42 -32.98 -13.23
CA ILE A 809 -2.32 -31.54 -12.92
C ILE A 809 -3.16 -31.20 -11.69
N GLU A 810 -4.38 -31.73 -11.58
CA GLU A 810 -5.26 -31.56 -10.42
C GLU A 810 -4.58 -32.04 -9.13
N ARG A 811 -4.06 -33.28 -9.12
CA ARG A 811 -3.37 -33.83 -7.93
C ARG A 811 -2.20 -32.95 -7.49
N THR A 812 -1.40 -32.49 -8.46
CA THR A 812 -0.21 -31.67 -8.18
C THR A 812 -0.59 -30.28 -7.67
N THR A 813 -1.57 -29.62 -8.31
CA THR A 813 -2.05 -28.28 -7.91
C THR A 813 -2.66 -28.28 -6.51
N LEU A 814 -3.32 -29.38 -6.12
CA LEU A 814 -3.89 -29.56 -4.78
C LEU A 814 -2.88 -30.10 -3.73
N GLY A 815 -1.61 -30.34 -4.10
CA GLY A 815 -0.61 -30.91 -3.18
C GLY A 815 -0.91 -32.36 -2.75
N THR A 816 -1.72 -33.09 -3.51
CA THR A 816 -2.19 -34.47 -3.19
C THR A 816 -1.44 -35.57 -3.96
N THR A 817 -0.33 -35.21 -4.61
CA THR A 817 0.55 -36.14 -5.33
C THR A 817 1.17 -37.16 -4.36
N ILE A 818 1.21 -38.42 -4.80
CA ILE A 818 1.80 -39.53 -4.03
C ILE A 818 3.30 -39.58 -4.33
N GLU A 819 4.16 -39.70 -3.31
CA GLU A 819 5.64 -39.72 -3.46
C GLU A 819 6.18 -40.81 -4.41
N SER A 820 5.36 -41.83 -4.73
CA SER A 820 5.71 -42.93 -5.63
C SER A 820 5.08 -42.82 -7.03
N ASP A 821 4.50 -41.68 -7.41
CA ASP A 821 3.91 -41.44 -8.73
C ASP A 821 5.01 -41.02 -9.73
N PRO A 822 5.39 -41.85 -10.72
CA PRO A 822 6.43 -41.51 -11.69
C PRO A 822 5.98 -40.46 -12.72
N THR A 823 4.71 -40.04 -12.68
CA THR A 823 4.14 -38.95 -13.51
C THR A 823 3.89 -37.67 -12.73
N ALA A 824 4.36 -37.60 -11.48
CA ALA A 824 4.32 -36.39 -10.66
C ALA A 824 5.02 -35.20 -11.34
N LEU A 825 4.29 -34.11 -11.56
CA LEU A 825 4.89 -32.84 -11.97
C LEU A 825 5.50 -32.15 -10.73
N THR A 826 6.48 -31.27 -10.94
CA THR A 826 6.96 -30.41 -9.84
C THR A 826 5.91 -29.37 -9.48
N GLN A 827 5.94 -28.86 -8.24
CA GLN A 827 4.99 -27.81 -7.82
C GLN A 827 5.10 -26.57 -8.73
N TRP A 828 6.32 -26.16 -9.10
CA TRP A 828 6.59 -25.10 -10.07
C TRP A 828 6.01 -25.41 -11.46
N GLY A 829 6.23 -26.63 -11.96
CA GLY A 829 5.63 -27.11 -13.21
C GLY A 829 4.09 -27.08 -13.23
N SER A 830 3.42 -27.08 -12.06
CA SER A 830 1.95 -26.91 -11.99
C SER A 830 1.48 -25.45 -12.11
N TYR A 831 2.34 -24.46 -11.80
CA TYR A 831 2.04 -23.03 -11.98
C TYR A 831 2.36 -22.54 -13.40
N ASP A 832 3.52 -22.94 -13.96
CA ASP A 832 3.91 -22.57 -15.32
C ASP A 832 3.09 -23.30 -16.40
N TYR A 833 2.36 -24.37 -16.05
CA TYR A 833 1.52 -25.10 -17.00
C TYR A 833 0.44 -24.23 -17.67
N ASN A 834 -0.03 -23.16 -17.00
CA ASN A 834 -0.96 -22.22 -17.62
C ASN A 834 -0.33 -21.56 -18.85
N TYR A 835 0.92 -21.11 -18.71
CA TYR A 835 1.68 -20.52 -19.80
C TYR A 835 2.04 -21.55 -20.87
N PHE A 836 2.38 -22.79 -20.49
CA PHE A 836 2.64 -23.89 -21.43
C PHE A 836 1.46 -24.13 -22.39
N VAL A 837 0.23 -24.26 -21.87
CA VAL A 837 -0.95 -24.44 -22.71
C VAL A 837 -1.14 -23.24 -23.64
N TRP A 838 -0.97 -22.02 -23.13
CA TRP A 838 -1.02 -20.82 -23.97
C TRP A 838 0.07 -20.81 -25.06
N ASP A 839 1.30 -21.23 -24.78
CA ASP A 839 2.42 -21.22 -25.73
C ASP A 839 2.21 -22.20 -26.89
N GLU A 840 1.65 -23.40 -26.62
CA GLU A 840 1.25 -24.32 -27.70
C GLU A 840 0.21 -23.71 -28.64
N LEU A 841 -0.84 -23.06 -28.12
CA LEU A 841 -1.84 -22.39 -28.97
C LEU A 841 -1.20 -21.29 -29.83
N GLN A 842 -0.30 -20.49 -29.25
CA GLN A 842 0.47 -19.46 -29.97
C GLN A 842 1.34 -20.08 -31.07
N LEU A 843 1.99 -21.22 -30.80
CA LEU A 843 2.82 -21.96 -31.76
C LEU A 843 2.02 -22.50 -32.93
N HIS A 844 0.82 -23.05 -32.73
CA HIS A 844 -0.03 -23.52 -33.84
C HIS A 844 -0.39 -22.39 -34.79
N ALA A 845 -0.74 -21.20 -34.26
CA ALA A 845 -1.04 -20.02 -35.06
C ALA A 845 0.19 -19.48 -35.82
N ARG A 846 1.37 -19.45 -35.18
CA ARG A 846 2.63 -19.01 -35.80
C ARG A 846 3.11 -19.95 -36.91
N ARG A 847 3.08 -21.27 -36.66
CA ARG A 847 3.54 -22.31 -37.59
C ARG A 847 2.68 -22.38 -38.87
N LEU A 848 1.43 -21.92 -38.82
CA LEU A 848 0.52 -21.88 -39.97
C LEU A 848 0.52 -20.52 -40.69
N ASP A 849 1.48 -19.64 -40.40
CA ASP A 849 1.60 -18.28 -40.97
C ASP A 849 0.34 -17.41 -40.75
N ILE A 850 -0.44 -17.68 -39.70
CA ILE A 850 -1.66 -16.91 -39.33
C ILE A 850 -1.31 -15.69 -38.47
N LEU A 851 -0.21 -15.80 -37.71
CA LEU A 851 0.39 -14.73 -36.91
C LEU A 851 1.91 -14.75 -37.10
N ASN A 852 2.52 -13.59 -37.33
CA ASN A 852 3.96 -13.42 -37.29
C ASN A 852 4.48 -13.61 -35.86
N TRP A 853 3.74 -13.10 -34.88
CA TRP A 853 3.94 -13.35 -33.45
C TRP A 853 2.77 -14.14 -32.87
N GLY A 854 2.99 -15.42 -32.58
CA GLY A 854 1.97 -16.29 -31.99
C GLY A 854 1.32 -15.69 -30.74
N GLN A 855 2.11 -14.97 -29.93
CA GLN A 855 1.69 -14.19 -28.76
C GLN A 855 0.45 -13.32 -29.01
N HIS A 856 0.28 -12.75 -30.21
CA HIS A 856 -0.87 -11.89 -30.52
C HIS A 856 -2.22 -12.62 -30.42
N LEU A 857 -2.25 -13.96 -30.39
CA LEU A 857 -3.44 -14.74 -30.02
C LEU A 857 -4.02 -14.29 -28.67
N ILE A 858 -3.18 -14.05 -27.66
CA ILE A 858 -3.59 -13.63 -26.32
C ILE A 858 -4.27 -12.25 -26.38
N ALA A 859 -3.67 -11.31 -27.11
CA ALA A 859 -4.22 -9.97 -27.32
C ALA A 859 -5.58 -10.00 -28.03
N ARG A 860 -5.73 -10.85 -29.05
CA ARG A 860 -7.02 -11.08 -29.73
C ARG A 860 -8.07 -11.66 -28.78
N VAL A 861 -7.70 -12.62 -27.93
CA VAL A 861 -8.61 -13.17 -26.92
C VAL A 861 -8.99 -12.11 -25.88
N HIS A 862 -8.08 -11.23 -25.44
CA HIS A 862 -8.42 -10.10 -24.55
C HIS A 862 -9.45 -9.13 -25.17
N ILE A 863 -9.38 -8.90 -26.49
CA ILE A 863 -10.36 -8.06 -27.20
C ILE A 863 -11.72 -8.77 -27.27
N ILE A 864 -11.74 -10.06 -27.62
CA ILE A 864 -12.97 -10.90 -27.57
C ILE A 864 -13.55 -10.94 -26.15
N GLU A 865 -12.70 -10.99 -25.11
CA GLU A 865 -13.10 -11.09 -23.70
C GLU A 865 -13.82 -9.84 -23.20
N ARG A 866 -13.30 -8.65 -23.51
CA ARG A 866 -13.95 -7.38 -23.18
C ARG A 866 -15.24 -7.17 -23.96
N GLU A 867 -15.28 -7.54 -25.23
CA GLU A 867 -16.51 -7.51 -26.03
C GLU A 867 -17.56 -8.53 -25.57
N PHE A 868 -17.14 -9.71 -25.11
CA PHE A 868 -18.00 -10.72 -24.50
C PHE A 868 -18.58 -10.22 -23.18
N ASN A 869 -17.75 -9.71 -22.28
CA ASN A 869 -18.21 -9.11 -21.01
C ASN A 869 -19.18 -7.94 -21.26
N SER A 870 -18.93 -7.10 -22.28
CA SER A 870 -19.86 -6.06 -22.75
C SER A 870 -21.20 -6.64 -23.24
N ALA A 871 -21.17 -7.78 -23.94
CA ALA A 871 -22.37 -8.45 -24.44
C ALA A 871 -23.25 -9.05 -23.33
N LEU A 872 -22.72 -9.34 -22.13
CA LEU A 872 -23.48 -9.91 -21.02
C LEU A 872 -24.47 -8.93 -20.35
N ALA A 873 -24.43 -7.64 -20.70
CA ALA A 873 -25.20 -6.59 -20.05
C ALA A 873 -26.73 -6.68 -20.29
N SER A 874 -27.18 -7.21 -21.43
CA SER A 874 -28.61 -7.39 -21.75
C SER A 874 -28.81 -8.44 -22.84
N ASP A 875 -30.03 -8.98 -22.96
CA ASP A 875 -30.37 -9.91 -24.05
C ASP A 875 -30.16 -9.29 -25.44
N GLU A 876 -30.42 -7.98 -25.59
CA GLU A 876 -30.18 -7.25 -26.83
C GLU A 876 -28.68 -7.15 -27.16
N ALA A 877 -27.84 -6.79 -26.18
CA ALA A 877 -26.39 -6.75 -26.36
C ALA A 877 -25.84 -8.14 -26.69
N TRP A 878 -26.35 -9.18 -26.04
CA TRP A 878 -25.96 -10.58 -26.28
C TRP A 878 -26.35 -11.06 -27.67
N ILE A 879 -27.62 -10.91 -28.07
CA ILE A 879 -28.12 -11.32 -29.38
C ILE A 879 -27.37 -10.60 -30.51
N ASN A 880 -27.04 -9.32 -30.34
CA ASN A 880 -26.33 -8.53 -31.35
C ASN A 880 -24.84 -8.89 -31.49
N LYS A 881 -24.15 -9.31 -30.41
CA LYS A 881 -22.70 -9.59 -30.43
C LYS A 881 -22.31 -11.07 -30.56
N ARG A 882 -23.07 -12.00 -29.94
CA ARG A 882 -22.63 -13.39 -29.73
C ARG A 882 -22.21 -14.12 -31.00
N ASP A 883 -22.86 -13.85 -32.13
CA ASP A 883 -22.60 -14.54 -33.39
C ASP A 883 -21.23 -14.14 -33.97
N ASN A 884 -20.85 -12.85 -33.85
CA ASN A 884 -19.50 -12.39 -34.23
C ASN A 884 -18.44 -12.92 -33.25
N LEU A 885 -18.75 -12.98 -31.96
CA LEU A 885 -17.84 -13.50 -30.93
C LEU A 885 -17.64 -15.02 -30.97
N GLY A 886 -18.43 -15.75 -31.77
CA GLY A 886 -18.32 -17.21 -31.92
C GLY A 886 -19.19 -18.03 -30.96
N PHE A 887 -20.12 -17.41 -30.23
CA PHE A 887 -20.99 -18.02 -29.21
C PHE A 887 -22.46 -18.15 -29.66
N SER A 888 -22.70 -18.33 -30.96
CA SER A 888 -24.04 -18.30 -31.59
C SER A 888 -25.08 -19.27 -31.03
N THR A 889 -24.66 -20.37 -30.42
CA THR A 889 -25.55 -21.37 -29.79
C THR A 889 -25.86 -21.09 -28.31
N TYR A 890 -25.18 -20.14 -27.68
CA TYR A 890 -25.34 -19.81 -26.26
C TYR A 890 -26.47 -18.76 -26.07
N SER A 891 -27.31 -19.01 -25.06
CA SER A 891 -28.17 -18.00 -24.43
C SER A 891 -27.37 -17.12 -23.47
N LEU A 892 -27.96 -16.01 -23.01
CA LEU A 892 -27.31 -15.08 -22.10
C LEU A 892 -26.96 -15.74 -20.76
N ASP A 893 -27.85 -16.57 -20.22
CA ASP A 893 -27.60 -17.26 -18.94
C ASP A 893 -26.51 -18.34 -19.07
N GLU A 894 -26.48 -19.07 -20.19
CA GLU A 894 -25.37 -19.99 -20.50
C GLU A 894 -24.03 -19.26 -20.68
N ALA A 895 -24.04 -18.04 -21.24
CA ALA A 895 -22.84 -17.22 -21.41
C ALA A 895 -22.36 -16.59 -20.08
N LYS A 896 -23.27 -16.23 -19.18
CA LYS A 896 -22.95 -15.81 -17.81
C LYS A 896 -22.38 -16.96 -16.97
N ALA A 897 -22.85 -18.18 -17.20
CA ALA A 897 -22.43 -19.39 -16.48
C ALA A 897 -21.29 -20.18 -17.17
N ILE A 898 -20.65 -19.61 -18.20
CA ILE A 898 -19.61 -20.32 -18.99
C ILE A 898 -18.35 -20.58 -18.14
N SER A 899 -17.75 -21.78 -18.29
CA SER A 899 -16.46 -22.10 -17.68
C SER A 899 -15.32 -21.37 -18.41
N THR A 900 -14.18 -21.16 -17.73
CA THR A 900 -13.01 -20.56 -18.36
C THR A 900 -12.48 -21.41 -19.53
N ASN A 901 -12.44 -22.74 -19.37
CA ASN A 901 -11.99 -23.65 -20.44
C ASN A 901 -12.90 -23.58 -21.69
N ASP A 902 -14.22 -23.56 -21.50
CA ASP A 902 -15.19 -23.43 -22.60
C ASP A 902 -15.03 -22.08 -23.32
N PHE A 903 -14.87 -20.99 -22.54
CA PHE A 903 -14.63 -19.65 -23.07
C PHE A 903 -13.32 -19.58 -23.88
N ILE A 904 -12.18 -20.05 -23.32
CA ILE A 904 -10.89 -20.02 -24.01
C ILE A 904 -10.94 -20.85 -25.30
N LEU A 905 -11.52 -22.05 -25.27
CA LEU A 905 -11.67 -22.89 -26.48
C LEU A 905 -12.38 -22.11 -27.60
N ILE A 906 -13.53 -21.49 -27.31
CA ILE A 906 -14.31 -20.79 -28.34
C ILE A 906 -13.59 -19.51 -28.78
N ALA A 907 -13.11 -18.69 -27.83
CA ALA A 907 -12.47 -17.40 -28.12
C ALA A 907 -11.13 -17.55 -28.88
N ALA A 908 -10.26 -18.46 -28.45
CA ALA A 908 -8.99 -18.73 -29.12
C ALA A 908 -9.22 -19.33 -30.53
N SER A 909 -10.19 -20.23 -30.68
CA SER A 909 -10.55 -20.79 -32.00
C SER A 909 -11.04 -19.70 -32.95
N ARG A 910 -11.89 -18.79 -32.46
CA ARG A 910 -12.41 -17.63 -33.22
C ARG A 910 -11.32 -16.61 -33.58
N ALA A 911 -10.33 -16.39 -32.72
CA ALA A 911 -9.27 -15.39 -32.88
C ALA A 911 -8.29 -15.67 -34.03
N VAL A 912 -8.08 -16.95 -34.38
CA VAL A 912 -7.15 -17.38 -35.45
C VAL A 912 -7.76 -18.38 -36.44
N ASN A 913 -9.06 -18.65 -36.36
CA ASN A 913 -9.79 -19.58 -37.24
C ASN A 913 -9.22 -21.03 -37.23
N LEU A 914 -8.70 -21.47 -36.08
CA LEU A 914 -8.22 -22.84 -35.85
C LEU A 914 -9.17 -23.62 -34.93
N ASP A 915 -9.30 -24.93 -35.13
CA ASP A 915 -10.07 -25.81 -34.24
C ASP A 915 -9.18 -26.40 -33.15
N TYR A 916 -9.17 -25.76 -31.98
CA TYR A 916 -8.32 -26.13 -30.84
C TYR A 916 -8.87 -27.27 -29.97
N ARG A 917 -9.99 -27.92 -30.32
CA ARG A 917 -10.59 -28.98 -29.48
C ARG A 917 -9.63 -30.16 -29.25
N GLN A 918 -8.84 -30.55 -30.24
CA GLN A 918 -7.93 -31.68 -30.13
C GLN A 918 -6.62 -31.34 -29.37
N PRO A 919 -5.94 -30.20 -29.60
CA PRO A 919 -4.79 -29.79 -28.79
C PRO A 919 -5.14 -29.50 -27.33
N LEU A 920 -6.26 -28.82 -27.04
CA LEU A 920 -6.68 -28.55 -25.67
C LEU A 920 -7.02 -29.84 -24.90
N ASN A 921 -7.75 -30.76 -25.53
CA ASN A 921 -7.99 -32.10 -24.95
C ASN A 921 -6.68 -32.87 -24.73
N LEU A 922 -5.73 -32.80 -25.66
CA LEU A 922 -4.41 -33.42 -25.51
C LEU A 922 -3.61 -32.86 -24.31
N MET A 923 -3.78 -31.57 -23.99
CA MET A 923 -3.17 -30.92 -22.82
C MET A 923 -4.04 -31.00 -21.55
N GLY A 924 -5.03 -31.90 -21.51
CA GLY A 924 -5.91 -32.09 -20.35
C GLY A 924 -6.88 -30.93 -20.06
N VAL A 925 -6.98 -29.93 -20.94
CA VAL A 925 -8.00 -28.87 -20.82
C VAL A 925 -9.34 -29.45 -21.28
N LEU A 926 -10.12 -29.92 -20.31
CA LEU A 926 -11.44 -30.48 -20.53
C LEU A 926 -12.50 -29.37 -20.71
N VAL A 927 -13.45 -29.61 -21.60
CA VAL A 927 -14.46 -28.66 -22.07
C VAL A 927 -15.82 -29.36 -22.22
N SER A 928 -16.92 -28.61 -22.20
CA SER A 928 -18.26 -29.17 -22.33
C SER A 928 -18.60 -29.64 -23.76
N ASP A 929 -19.58 -30.53 -23.88
CA ASP A 929 -20.19 -30.90 -25.17
C ASP A 929 -20.77 -29.68 -25.91
N LYS A 930 -21.24 -28.66 -25.17
CA LYS A 930 -21.77 -27.41 -25.72
C LYS A 930 -20.67 -26.62 -26.42
N ALA A 931 -19.50 -26.45 -25.79
CA ALA A 931 -18.36 -25.76 -26.39
C ALA A 931 -17.77 -26.57 -27.56
N ASN A 932 -17.68 -27.89 -27.42
CA ASN A 932 -17.28 -28.80 -28.50
C ASN A 932 -18.18 -28.70 -29.74
N ALA A 933 -19.50 -28.54 -29.54
CA ALA A 933 -20.48 -28.34 -30.60
C ALA A 933 -20.44 -26.93 -31.20
N GLN A 934 -20.21 -25.89 -30.38
CA GLN A 934 -20.06 -24.50 -30.83
C GLN A 934 -18.88 -24.36 -31.79
N VAL A 935 -17.71 -24.93 -31.46
CA VAL A 935 -16.54 -24.94 -32.36
C VAL A 935 -16.77 -25.83 -33.59
N ALA A 936 -17.56 -26.92 -33.46
CA ALA A 936 -17.88 -27.80 -34.59
C ALA A 936 -18.60 -27.09 -35.75
N ILE A 937 -19.53 -26.18 -35.44
CA ILE A 937 -20.33 -25.50 -36.47
C ILE A 937 -19.61 -24.31 -37.13
N SER A 938 -18.54 -23.80 -36.52
CA SER A 938 -17.79 -22.64 -37.02
C SER A 938 -16.87 -22.92 -38.21
N ASN A 939 -16.69 -24.20 -38.59
CA ASN A 939 -15.85 -24.64 -39.73
C ASN A 939 -14.39 -24.12 -39.71
N HIS A 940 -13.82 -23.92 -38.51
CA HIS A 940 -12.42 -23.56 -38.33
C HIS A 940 -11.46 -24.63 -38.88
N THR A 941 -10.23 -24.24 -39.22
CA THR A 941 -9.22 -25.15 -39.78
C THR A 941 -8.74 -26.13 -38.71
N SER A 942 -8.98 -27.43 -38.94
CA SER A 942 -8.60 -28.47 -37.97
C SER A 942 -7.13 -28.86 -38.08
N ILE A 943 -6.43 -28.73 -36.96
CA ILE A 943 -5.01 -29.07 -36.77
C ILE A 943 -4.81 -30.47 -36.15
N GLY A 944 -5.89 -31.12 -35.71
CA GLY A 944 -5.85 -32.48 -35.16
C GLY A 944 -5.09 -32.57 -33.84
N ARG A 945 -4.59 -33.78 -33.51
CA ARG A 945 -3.76 -34.02 -32.31
C ARG A 945 -2.30 -33.71 -32.61
N GLU A 946 -2.02 -32.42 -32.79
CA GLU A 946 -0.67 -31.89 -33.01
C GLU A 946 -0.13 -31.25 -31.74
N PHE A 947 1.19 -31.34 -31.55
CA PHE A 947 1.96 -30.74 -30.46
C PHE A 947 3.32 -30.27 -31.01
N ILE A 948 3.85 -29.12 -30.57
CA ILE A 948 5.00 -28.47 -31.21
C ILE A 948 6.25 -28.48 -30.31
N THR A 949 7.11 -29.49 -30.52
CA THR A 949 8.44 -29.55 -29.91
C THR A 949 9.43 -28.60 -30.60
N ARG A 950 10.06 -27.68 -29.84
CA ARG A 950 11.16 -26.82 -30.33
C ARG A 950 12.52 -27.50 -30.13
N ASN A 951 13.40 -27.42 -31.14
CA ASN A 951 14.78 -27.94 -31.06
C ASN A 951 15.84 -26.84 -30.96
N ASP A 952 15.55 -25.64 -31.47
CA ASP A 952 16.42 -24.47 -31.44
C ASP A 952 15.87 -23.38 -30.51
N ALA A 953 16.74 -22.86 -29.65
CA ALA A 953 16.40 -21.77 -28.74
C ALA A 953 16.21 -20.45 -29.52
N CYS A 954 15.13 -19.74 -29.18
CA CYS A 954 14.94 -18.31 -29.43
C CYS A 954 14.93 -17.84 -30.90
N SER A 955 14.88 -18.73 -31.90
CA SER A 955 14.83 -18.34 -33.32
C SER A 955 13.39 -18.17 -33.83
N ALA A 956 13.16 -17.15 -34.66
CA ALA A 956 11.84 -16.78 -35.19
C ALA A 956 11.23 -17.78 -36.21
N LYS A 957 11.79 -18.98 -36.42
CA LYS A 957 11.45 -19.89 -37.53
C LYS A 957 11.32 -21.36 -37.12
N VAL A 958 10.25 -21.67 -36.38
CA VAL A 958 9.79 -23.06 -36.13
C VAL A 958 9.63 -23.79 -37.46
N LYS A 959 10.40 -24.87 -37.66
CA LYS A 959 10.59 -25.52 -38.97
C LYS A 959 10.28 -27.02 -39.04
N ASP A 960 9.94 -27.62 -37.91
CA ASP A 960 9.58 -29.04 -37.79
C ASP A 960 8.40 -29.13 -36.81
N SER A 961 7.32 -29.82 -37.20
CA SER A 961 6.22 -30.20 -36.31
C SER A 961 5.82 -31.63 -36.64
N ARG A 962 5.42 -32.40 -35.62
CA ARG A 962 5.28 -33.86 -35.76
C ARG A 962 3.99 -34.37 -35.14
N ASN A 963 3.39 -35.33 -35.84
CA ASN A 963 2.16 -35.96 -35.44
C ASN A 963 2.44 -37.03 -34.36
N LEU A 964 1.75 -36.95 -33.22
CA LEU A 964 1.88 -37.92 -32.12
C LEU A 964 1.59 -39.37 -32.54
N ALA A 965 0.73 -39.58 -33.54
CA ALA A 965 0.49 -40.90 -34.11
C ALA A 965 1.73 -41.49 -34.81
N GLU A 966 2.59 -40.67 -35.43
CA GLU A 966 3.84 -41.13 -36.04
C GLU A 966 4.94 -41.37 -35.02
N LEU A 967 4.94 -40.64 -33.89
CA LEU A 967 5.86 -40.88 -32.77
C LEU A 967 5.52 -42.22 -32.09
N ALA A 968 4.25 -42.43 -31.76
CA ALA A 968 3.79 -43.67 -31.12
C ALA A 968 3.91 -44.90 -32.02
N ALA A 969 3.55 -44.80 -33.30
CA ALA A 969 3.51 -45.97 -34.21
C ALA A 969 4.89 -46.50 -34.64
N ARG A 970 5.98 -45.77 -34.37
CA ARG A 970 7.32 -46.12 -34.86
C ARG A 970 8.20 -46.84 -33.83
N GLY A 971 7.71 -47.07 -32.61
CA GLY A 971 8.45 -47.80 -31.56
C GLY A 971 9.78 -47.12 -31.19
N VAL A 972 9.79 -45.79 -31.19
CA VAL A 972 10.98 -44.97 -30.95
C VAL A 972 11.33 -45.02 -29.48
N GLU A 973 12.25 -45.93 -29.09
CA GLU A 973 13.27 -45.53 -28.13
C GLU A 973 13.91 -44.24 -28.65
N PHE A 974 14.15 -43.27 -27.78
CA PHE A 974 14.93 -42.08 -28.12
C PHE A 974 16.40 -42.50 -28.34
N GLU A 975 16.69 -43.12 -29.49
CA GLU A 975 18.04 -43.12 -30.04
C GLU A 975 18.39 -41.65 -30.24
N MET A 976 19.17 -41.13 -29.29
CA MET A 976 19.69 -39.78 -29.36
C MET A 976 20.59 -39.68 -30.58
N LYS A 977 20.01 -39.29 -31.71
CA LYS A 977 20.58 -38.17 -32.43
C LYS A 977 20.30 -36.94 -31.57
N SER A 978 21.25 -36.40 -30.81
CA SER A 978 22.64 -36.26 -31.20
C SER A 978 22.79 -36.16 -32.73
N THR A 979 22.31 -35.05 -33.28
CA THR A 979 23.37 -34.22 -33.85
C THR A 979 24.44 -34.11 -32.77
N GLU A 980 25.53 -34.85 -32.97
CA GLU A 980 26.81 -34.32 -32.59
C GLU A 980 26.88 -32.91 -33.18
N ILE A 981 26.43 -31.94 -32.39
CA ILE A 981 27.37 -30.99 -31.81
C ILE A 981 28.52 -31.84 -31.28
N THR A 982 29.45 -32.18 -32.17
CA THR A 982 30.83 -32.38 -31.74
C THR A 982 31.27 -31.07 -31.11
N ALA A 983 32.33 -31.08 -30.31
CA ALA A 983 32.91 -29.84 -29.82
C ALA A 983 33.34 -28.88 -30.97
N ASP A 984 33.38 -29.35 -32.21
CA ASP A 984 33.74 -28.59 -33.42
C ASP A 984 32.62 -27.66 -33.96
N ALA A 985 31.56 -27.39 -33.19
CA ALA A 985 30.49 -26.44 -33.53
C ALA A 985 30.47 -25.18 -32.64
N GLN A 986 31.60 -24.83 -32.02
CA GLN A 986 31.81 -23.53 -31.37
C GLN A 986 31.66 -22.35 -32.36
N TRP A 987 30.85 -21.34 -32.01
CA TRP A 987 31.04 -19.91 -32.35
C TRP A 987 30.08 -19.05 -31.49
N PRO A 988 30.45 -17.84 -31.02
CA PRO A 988 31.20 -17.77 -29.78
C PRO A 988 30.76 -16.61 -28.86
N TRP A 989 30.67 -16.89 -27.56
CA TRP A 989 31.60 -16.21 -26.67
C TRP A 989 32.68 -17.23 -26.32
N PRO A 990 33.96 -16.95 -26.59
CA PRO A 990 35.02 -17.93 -26.43
C PRO A 990 35.14 -18.37 -24.96
N GLU A 991 35.42 -19.65 -24.77
CA GLU A 991 35.55 -20.27 -23.45
C GLU A 991 36.70 -19.62 -22.65
N THR A 992 36.64 -19.71 -21.33
CA THR A 992 37.75 -19.27 -20.48
C THR A 992 38.97 -20.13 -20.80
N GLU A 993 40.02 -19.52 -21.35
CA GLU A 993 41.22 -20.20 -21.83
C GLU A 993 42.41 -19.93 -20.91
N VAL A 994 43.21 -20.97 -20.68
CA VAL A 994 44.60 -20.88 -20.23
C VAL A 994 45.47 -21.60 -21.25
N SER A 995 46.56 -20.96 -21.65
CA SER A 995 47.49 -21.46 -22.66
C SER A 995 48.93 -21.15 -22.28
N LEU A 996 49.86 -21.93 -22.83
CA LEU A 996 51.28 -21.87 -22.54
C LEU A 996 52.07 -21.63 -23.82
N ASN A 997 53.13 -20.82 -23.75
CA ASN A 997 53.96 -20.53 -24.93
C ASN A 997 54.78 -21.73 -25.44
N LYS A 998 54.86 -22.83 -24.67
CA LYS A 998 55.35 -24.16 -25.07
C LYS A 998 54.64 -25.26 -24.28
N ALA A 999 54.70 -26.50 -24.75
CA ALA A 999 54.31 -27.69 -23.98
C ALA A 999 55.50 -28.38 -23.25
N ILE A 1000 56.73 -28.07 -23.66
CA ILE A 1000 57.97 -28.55 -23.04
C ILE A 1000 58.92 -27.37 -22.90
N TYR A 1001 59.48 -27.19 -21.71
CA TYR A 1001 60.46 -26.15 -21.36
C TYR A 1001 61.75 -26.79 -20.89
N ALA A 1002 62.89 -26.10 -21.05
CA ALA A 1002 64.12 -26.51 -20.38
C ALA A 1002 64.06 -26.16 -18.88
N ILE A 1003 64.82 -26.87 -18.05
CA ILE A 1003 65.06 -26.48 -16.64
C ILE A 1003 65.51 -25.01 -16.57
N ASP A 1004 64.97 -24.26 -15.60
CA ASP A 1004 65.14 -22.80 -15.43
C ASP A 1004 64.62 -21.90 -16.58
N GLU A 1005 63.96 -22.44 -17.62
CA GLU A 1005 63.35 -21.60 -18.66
C GLU A 1005 62.10 -20.86 -18.16
N ALA A 1006 61.88 -19.64 -18.67
CA ALA A 1006 60.72 -18.83 -18.34
C ALA A 1006 59.44 -19.32 -19.05
N ILE A 1007 58.40 -19.55 -18.24
CA ILE A 1007 57.11 -20.11 -18.64
C ILE A 1007 56.10 -18.96 -18.69
N THR A 1008 55.55 -18.67 -19.88
CA THR A 1008 54.49 -17.67 -20.04
C THR A 1008 53.14 -18.36 -20.10
N ILE A 1009 52.31 -18.12 -19.08
CA ILE A 1009 50.89 -18.49 -19.08
C ILE A 1009 50.11 -17.30 -19.61
N SER A 1010 49.43 -17.49 -20.74
CA SER A 1010 48.45 -16.56 -21.29
C SER A 1010 47.05 -17.03 -20.93
N TYR A 1011 46.17 -16.10 -20.57
CA TYR A 1011 44.77 -16.39 -20.29
C TYR A 1011 43.86 -15.45 -21.05
N ALA A 1012 42.67 -15.94 -21.39
CA ALA A 1012 41.65 -15.15 -22.08
C ALA A 1012 40.25 -15.55 -21.60
N HIS A 1013 39.31 -14.62 -21.71
CA HIS A 1013 37.88 -14.82 -21.43
C HIS A 1013 37.61 -15.30 -19.99
N ALA A 1014 38.40 -14.81 -19.04
CA ALA A 1014 38.16 -14.99 -17.62
C ALA A 1014 36.91 -14.20 -17.17
N PRO A 1015 36.19 -14.62 -16.10
CA PRO A 1015 34.94 -14.00 -15.67
C PRO A 1015 35.03 -12.51 -15.29
N GLY A 1016 36.22 -12.02 -14.94
CA GLY A 1016 36.46 -10.59 -14.66
C GLY A 1016 36.27 -10.22 -13.19
N ASN A 1017 36.22 -11.18 -12.27
CA ASN A 1017 36.22 -10.87 -10.85
C ASN A 1017 37.56 -10.25 -10.46
N SER A 1018 37.54 -9.26 -9.56
CA SER A 1018 38.75 -8.62 -9.03
C SER A 1018 39.72 -9.57 -8.31
N ARG A 1019 39.30 -10.82 -8.05
CA ARG A 1019 40.10 -11.88 -7.41
C ARG A 1019 40.15 -13.20 -8.21
N ASP A 1020 39.85 -13.19 -9.50
CA ASP A 1020 40.24 -14.32 -10.36
C ASP A 1020 41.77 -14.46 -10.34
N TRP A 1021 42.29 -15.69 -10.40
CA TRP A 1021 43.72 -15.95 -10.18
C TRP A 1021 44.26 -17.16 -10.94
N ILE A 1022 45.55 -17.13 -11.25
CA ILE A 1022 46.28 -18.17 -12.00
C ILE A 1022 47.40 -18.78 -11.16
N ALA A 1023 47.72 -20.05 -11.38
CA ALA A 1023 48.78 -20.76 -10.64
C ALA A 1023 49.40 -21.92 -11.42
N ILE A 1024 50.54 -22.41 -10.93
CA ILE A 1024 51.18 -23.66 -11.38
C ILE A 1024 51.13 -24.70 -10.24
N TYR A 1025 50.73 -25.92 -10.58
CA TYR A 1025 50.73 -27.10 -9.68
C TYR A 1025 51.55 -28.24 -10.28
N ASN A 1026 52.03 -29.16 -9.43
CA ASN A 1026 52.55 -30.46 -9.89
C ASN A 1026 51.40 -31.30 -10.47
N ALA A 1027 51.62 -31.95 -11.62
CA ALA A 1027 50.54 -32.62 -12.37
C ALA A 1027 49.92 -33.86 -11.69
N ASP A 1028 50.52 -34.36 -10.61
CA ASP A 1028 49.99 -35.48 -9.82
C ASP A 1028 49.17 -35.01 -8.58
N ILE A 1029 48.83 -33.71 -8.48
CA ILE A 1029 48.11 -33.12 -7.32
C ILE A 1029 46.93 -32.25 -7.79
N GLU A 1030 45.71 -32.66 -7.43
CA GLU A 1030 44.46 -31.92 -7.63
C GLU A 1030 44.48 -30.56 -6.89
N PRO A 1031 44.15 -29.43 -7.55
CA PRO A 1031 44.36 -28.09 -7.02
C PRO A 1031 43.28 -27.63 -6.02
N THR A 1032 42.92 -28.47 -5.06
CA THR A 1032 41.86 -28.22 -4.05
C THR A 1032 42.31 -27.36 -2.86
N GLY A 1033 43.59 -26.96 -2.82
CA GLY A 1033 44.18 -26.17 -1.74
C GLY A 1033 45.59 -25.67 -2.09
N SER A 1034 46.34 -25.20 -1.11
CA SER A 1034 47.72 -24.70 -1.32
C SER A 1034 48.80 -25.78 -1.35
N GLU A 1035 48.45 -27.05 -1.16
CA GLU A 1035 49.38 -28.19 -1.33
C GLU A 1035 49.63 -28.44 -2.83
N GLY A 1036 50.85 -28.80 -3.22
CA GLY A 1036 51.24 -29.01 -4.61
C GLY A 1036 51.38 -27.74 -5.48
N ARG A 1037 50.85 -26.59 -5.04
CA ARG A 1037 50.97 -25.28 -5.70
C ARG A 1037 52.39 -24.75 -5.60
N ILE A 1038 52.99 -24.39 -6.74
CA ILE A 1038 54.34 -23.82 -6.83
C ILE A 1038 54.32 -22.30 -6.68
N GLU A 1039 53.62 -21.60 -7.57
CA GLU A 1039 53.56 -20.15 -7.65
C GLU A 1039 52.20 -19.70 -8.23
N TRP A 1040 51.75 -18.48 -7.91
CA TRP A 1040 50.42 -17.98 -8.29
C TRP A 1040 50.29 -16.45 -8.26
N HIS A 1041 49.35 -15.89 -9.03
CA HIS A 1041 49.04 -14.46 -9.09
C HIS A 1041 47.54 -14.18 -9.32
N TYR A 1042 47.01 -13.09 -8.76
CA TYR A 1042 45.70 -12.54 -9.15
C TYR A 1042 45.76 -11.86 -10.52
N ILE A 1043 44.71 -12.02 -11.34
CA ILE A 1043 44.54 -11.31 -12.61
C ILE A 1043 43.80 -9.97 -12.46
N ASN A 1044 43.30 -9.66 -11.26
CA ASN A 1044 42.76 -8.35 -10.86
C ASN A 1044 41.62 -7.83 -11.77
N GLY A 1045 40.69 -8.69 -12.16
CA GLY A 1045 39.55 -8.33 -13.02
C GLY A 1045 39.87 -8.18 -14.51
N ASN A 1046 41.12 -8.39 -14.94
CA ASN A 1046 41.44 -8.43 -16.36
C ASN A 1046 40.89 -9.72 -16.97
N ILE A 1047 39.97 -9.60 -17.93
CA ILE A 1047 39.39 -10.77 -18.62
C ILE A 1047 40.38 -11.49 -19.55
N ALA A 1048 41.51 -10.87 -19.90
CA ALA A 1048 42.57 -11.48 -20.70
C ALA A 1048 43.94 -10.86 -20.37
N GLY A 1049 45.01 -11.63 -20.52
CA GLY A 1049 46.37 -11.19 -20.23
C GLY A 1049 47.40 -12.32 -20.29
N SER A 1050 48.59 -12.07 -19.74
CA SER A 1050 49.62 -13.10 -19.57
C SER A 1050 50.51 -12.81 -18.37
N GLN A 1051 51.09 -13.85 -17.79
CA GLN A 1051 51.97 -13.81 -16.63
C GLN A 1051 53.15 -14.76 -16.85
N VAL A 1052 54.32 -14.37 -16.36
CA VAL A 1052 55.56 -15.13 -16.52
C VAL A 1052 56.00 -15.71 -15.18
N PHE A 1053 56.31 -17.00 -15.19
CA PHE A 1053 56.80 -17.82 -14.09
C PHE A 1053 58.20 -18.37 -14.47
N SER A 1054 59.04 -18.73 -13.51
CA SER A 1054 60.41 -19.22 -13.81
C SER A 1054 61.04 -19.98 -12.65
N GLY A 1055 62.02 -20.86 -12.96
CA GLY A 1055 62.76 -21.61 -11.93
C GLY A 1055 62.05 -22.89 -11.49
N LEU A 1056 61.51 -23.65 -12.45
CA LEU A 1056 61.01 -25.01 -12.20
C LEU A 1056 62.11 -26.04 -12.46
N ASP A 1057 62.19 -27.03 -11.56
CA ASP A 1057 62.94 -28.27 -11.76
C ASP A 1057 62.33 -29.14 -12.87
N ALA A 1058 63.05 -30.18 -13.32
CA ALA A 1058 62.51 -31.15 -14.26
C ALA A 1058 61.33 -31.94 -13.65
N GLY A 1059 60.17 -31.89 -14.30
CA GLY A 1059 58.91 -32.39 -13.74
C GLY A 1059 57.71 -32.17 -14.66
N LYS A 1060 56.56 -32.70 -14.25
CA LYS A 1060 55.26 -32.49 -14.92
C LYS A 1060 54.44 -31.49 -14.11
N TYR A 1061 53.86 -30.52 -14.81
CA TYR A 1061 53.13 -29.43 -14.19
C TYR A 1061 51.82 -29.14 -14.94
N VAL A 1062 50.89 -28.48 -14.26
CA VAL A 1062 49.66 -27.95 -14.86
C VAL A 1062 49.51 -26.48 -14.45
N ALA A 1063 49.30 -25.63 -15.45
CA ALA A 1063 48.88 -24.25 -15.28
C ALA A 1063 47.35 -24.20 -15.11
N TYR A 1064 46.85 -23.42 -14.17
CA TYR A 1064 45.43 -23.30 -13.84
C TYR A 1064 44.98 -21.84 -13.77
N LEU A 1065 43.70 -21.58 -14.10
CA LEU A 1065 42.96 -20.35 -13.81
C LEU A 1065 41.74 -20.69 -12.95
N PHE A 1066 41.49 -19.86 -11.94
CA PHE A 1066 40.48 -20.06 -10.89
C PHE A 1066 39.59 -18.84 -10.67
N GLU A 1067 38.36 -19.11 -10.25
CA GLU A 1067 37.34 -18.10 -9.94
C GLU A 1067 37.57 -17.43 -8.56
N ASN A 1068 37.57 -16.10 -8.52
CA ASN A 1068 37.26 -15.25 -7.36
C ASN A 1068 37.78 -15.72 -5.97
N ASN A 1069 39.10 -15.99 -5.85
CA ASN A 1069 39.77 -16.53 -4.64
C ASN A 1069 39.15 -17.84 -4.07
N LYS A 1070 38.46 -18.61 -4.92
CA LYS A 1070 38.09 -20.02 -4.69
C LYS A 1070 39.12 -20.93 -5.39
N TYR A 1071 39.00 -22.23 -5.17
CA TYR A 1071 39.74 -23.27 -5.92
C TYR A 1071 38.88 -23.89 -7.04
N THR A 1072 37.84 -23.18 -7.50
CA THR A 1072 37.05 -23.57 -8.68
C THR A 1072 37.91 -23.39 -9.94
N VAL A 1073 38.37 -24.49 -10.56
CA VAL A 1073 39.07 -24.45 -11.84
C VAL A 1073 38.13 -23.94 -12.93
N LEU A 1074 38.60 -22.96 -13.70
CA LEU A 1074 37.93 -22.43 -14.89
C LEU A 1074 38.61 -22.91 -16.18
N ALA A 1075 39.93 -23.05 -16.16
CA ALA A 1075 40.74 -23.53 -17.28
C ALA A 1075 42.05 -24.15 -16.80
N GLU A 1076 42.61 -25.09 -17.57
CA GLU A 1076 43.90 -25.75 -17.28
C GLU A 1076 44.75 -25.97 -18.54
N ALA A 1077 46.09 -26.03 -18.38
CA ALA A 1077 47.02 -26.44 -19.43
C ALA A 1077 48.22 -27.23 -18.87
N PRO A 1078 48.38 -28.52 -19.22
CA PRO A 1078 49.51 -29.34 -18.78
C PRO A 1078 50.79 -29.09 -19.57
N PHE A 1079 51.95 -29.21 -18.92
CA PHE A 1079 53.28 -29.09 -19.54
C PHE A 1079 54.38 -29.90 -18.83
N LEU A 1080 55.52 -30.00 -19.49
CA LEU A 1080 56.73 -30.68 -19.01
C LEU A 1080 57.91 -29.72 -18.89
N VAL A 1081 58.80 -29.99 -17.94
CA VAL A 1081 60.15 -29.42 -17.85
C VAL A 1081 61.15 -30.58 -17.89
N GLU A 1082 62.13 -30.55 -18.80
CA GLU A 1082 63.18 -31.60 -18.93
C GLU A 1082 64.54 -31.07 -19.45
#